data_AF-A0A9E2XSX1-F1
#
_entry.id   AF-A0A9E2XSX1-F1
#
_cell.length_a   1.000
_cell.length_b   1.000
_cell.length_c   1.000
_cell.angle_alpha   90.00
_cell.angle_beta   90.00
_cell.angle_gamma   90.00
#
_symmetry.space_group_name_H-M   'P 1'
#
loop_
_entity.id
_entity.type
_entity.pdbx_description
1 polymer ?
#
loop_
_entity_poly.entity_id
_entity_poly.type
_entity_poly.pdbx_seq_one_letter_code
_entity_poly.pdbx_strand_id
1 'polypeptide(L)'
;MSGNRIDTQLGGITDLTLLTPIRAGLVEAPESITYVQRLRTVLGTINAMRQASRESSNPPSPFTDVVTRFRIVHSFRWAVIDPPPGSGEPARLLLNVCFDGGWEPYMRVIWRDLGTTLDLILCHSIDYKLSREVGFEEYARWVRANEVPASFLYLESQRTVMDHEYLASAEALVRSGGADDLAVTRLRTPSPGDYPPLPAQGPASYALGVSALPGLAALHGLRRFFTIHPERHHDGWCLLRAAQDILFELRKLDTTKLFPPGDPVRNVLYEMLDWFEGVVPQARARPERLDFDAAEVQGGMLTGYPDLAGGDLLLLMVVPGLEQQALAWLAHLPVTTEADVLEGRVPPMRPFCNVSLSLCGLSALGATQALIDSLPQAFREGMEQRAGVLGDLRGNHPQHWKLPRREDGRPADPSAVHIVVQLRWRDAGRADAQAFIDALNPARDGVALLHRQAMVRNKGPGGVTQEAFGFMDGISQPSAAPDASVAGLQWTDEVPRGELLLGWRTSRDAMPVPAAPNPLLDKGSFLVIRKLRQYVDRLRARLDQQAAALGLPKELLQAKMMGRWPDGRPVVASTSTATNDFNYAADAQGSRCPFHAHVRRANPRAIGAGGQVALPRLLRRGMSYGAPGDEDRGLLFMAYNANIAEQFEVVQRWMAGANSTGGYSGQADPFLGVPTPGQSRVLRVEHEGQAFRLDLGDQPFVELEWGGYYFVPSMPALRDLGAAMAASVPRPSPSAPRDRQVQLPPRPGNRRDWQVWLETAGADAWAYVRQQGGVLDTAFGVLVGSDAAVQEVLHDDGGRFSVTGYGRRMHESIGVGFLGEDPAQGHDLHAPAINKALQDIDEGSSFSLARTVGQGVLAQLHAMAQAAGQDEVTVDLEAYASAALAELTRYWFGIPDGLHVWAGEPHIPDDPRRRCPAGFMFVSRHVFDPSPRPEMSELGIAAGHVIKEQTAAWLATNPTLPPLSAAIVAAARPFVTPQDPDMVERTLAGIILGFAPTVLGNVLMSFGTLVALKDFWSLQALWRPGPEPFAASQALLRQALVKTLIVKGAPAMVWRVAASNTELAGLKIDKGRVVVVGLVSALAEHPNHLTAFGGPRPPAANATVHACSGYNIGMGVLQGLLAALLEAGPMRPTASPVALTWQLRT
;
A
#
# COMPACT_ATOMS: atom_id res chain seq x y z
N MET A 1 4.50 12.36 -30.17
CA MET A 1 3.27 12.90 -29.57
C MET A 1 2.92 12.05 -28.34
N SER A 2 3.60 12.25 -27.21
CA SER A 2 3.04 11.86 -25.92
C SER A 2 1.98 12.91 -25.59
N GLY A 3 0.71 12.60 -25.84
CA GLY A 3 -0.38 13.49 -25.49
C GLY A 3 -0.25 13.91 -24.02
N ASN A 4 -0.47 15.20 -23.74
CA ASN A 4 -0.55 15.70 -22.37
C ASN A 4 -1.55 14.80 -21.64
N ARG A 5 -1.10 14.01 -20.65
CA ARG A 5 -1.98 13.18 -19.82
C ARG A 5 -2.67 14.16 -18.88
N ILE A 6 -3.80 14.71 -19.32
CA ILE A 6 -4.61 15.62 -18.51
C ILE A 6 -5.34 14.77 -17.48
N ASP A 7 -5.22 15.16 -16.20
CA ASP A 7 -5.95 14.50 -15.12
C ASP A 7 -7.47 14.56 -15.41
N THR A 8 -8.15 13.42 -15.34
CA THR A 8 -9.61 13.38 -15.47
C THR A 8 -10.24 13.82 -14.15
N GLN A 9 -11.00 14.91 -14.19
CA GLN A 9 -11.53 15.53 -12.98
C GLN A 9 -12.88 16.19 -13.22
N LEU A 10 -13.68 16.28 -12.16
CA LEU A 10 -14.96 16.99 -12.17
C LEU A 10 -15.26 17.53 -10.78
N GLY A 11 -15.60 18.83 -10.68
CA GLY A 11 -15.91 19.44 -9.38
C GLY A 11 -14.75 19.40 -8.39
N GLY A 12 -13.52 19.29 -8.90
CA GLY A 12 -12.31 19.13 -8.10
C GLY A 12 -12.06 17.73 -7.54
N ILE A 13 -12.93 16.76 -7.79
CA ILE A 13 -12.63 15.33 -7.56
C ILE A 13 -11.78 14.84 -8.74
N THR A 14 -10.73 14.07 -8.47
CA THR A 14 -9.86 13.50 -9.51
C THR A 14 -9.94 11.97 -9.53
N ASP A 15 -9.82 11.41 -10.73
CA ASP A 15 -9.66 9.97 -10.95
C ASP A 15 -8.19 9.64 -11.22
N LEU A 16 -7.73 8.51 -10.67
CA LEU A 16 -6.49 7.88 -11.08
C LEU A 16 -6.79 6.43 -11.47
N THR A 17 -6.45 6.11 -12.72
CA THR A 17 -6.52 4.73 -13.22
C THR A 17 -5.11 4.26 -13.54
N LEU A 18 -4.67 3.16 -12.91
CA LEU A 18 -3.39 2.52 -13.17
C LEU A 18 -3.60 1.17 -13.83
N LEU A 19 -2.81 0.87 -14.85
CA LEU A 19 -2.77 -0.43 -15.48
C LEU A 19 -1.33 -0.89 -15.60
N THR A 20 -0.95 -1.92 -14.82
CA THR A 20 0.42 -2.38 -14.74
C THR A 20 0.51 -3.89 -14.99
N PRO A 21 1.51 -4.37 -15.75
CA PRO A 21 1.69 -5.80 -15.98
C PRO A 21 2.17 -6.50 -14.70
N ILE A 22 1.63 -7.69 -14.44
CA ILE A 22 2.01 -8.55 -13.32
C ILE A 22 3.24 -9.37 -13.73
N ARG A 23 4.17 -9.58 -12.80
CA ARG A 23 5.35 -10.44 -12.95
C ARG A 23 4.92 -11.84 -13.39
N ALA A 24 5.67 -12.42 -14.32
CA ALA A 24 5.46 -13.80 -14.76
C ALA A 24 6.18 -14.80 -13.84
N GLY A 25 5.75 -16.05 -13.88
CA GLY A 25 6.42 -17.17 -13.23
C GLY A 25 6.07 -17.35 -11.75
N LEU A 26 6.93 -18.13 -11.08
CA LEU A 26 6.73 -18.59 -9.71
C LEU A 26 7.40 -17.67 -8.71
N VAL A 27 6.71 -17.49 -7.58
CA VAL A 27 7.25 -16.82 -6.41
C VAL A 27 8.28 -17.71 -5.73
N GLU A 28 9.31 -17.12 -5.12
CA GLU A 28 10.16 -17.85 -4.18
C GLU A 28 9.51 -17.90 -2.80
N ALA A 29 8.84 -19.01 -2.53
CA ALA A 29 8.09 -19.25 -1.30
C ALA A 29 8.06 -20.75 -0.98
N PRO A 30 7.76 -21.14 0.28
CA PRO A 30 7.60 -22.54 0.67
C PRO A 30 6.57 -23.31 -0.16
N GLU A 31 5.46 -22.67 -0.54
CA GLU A 31 4.49 -23.21 -1.48
C GLU A 31 4.73 -22.68 -2.89
N SER A 32 4.69 -23.58 -3.88
CA SER A 32 4.79 -23.15 -5.28
C SER A 32 3.49 -22.46 -5.71
N ILE A 33 3.61 -21.18 -6.07
CA ILE A 33 2.51 -20.33 -6.49
C ILE A 33 3.00 -19.32 -7.53
N THR A 34 2.15 -18.98 -8.48
CA THR A 34 2.44 -17.91 -9.44
C THR A 34 2.22 -16.52 -8.83
N TYR A 35 2.86 -15.48 -9.36
CA TYR A 35 2.60 -14.10 -8.93
C TYR A 35 1.13 -13.70 -9.09
N VAL A 36 0.45 -14.15 -10.15
CA VAL A 36 -0.98 -13.86 -10.38
C VAL A 36 -1.86 -14.51 -9.32
N GLN A 37 -1.62 -15.79 -9.02
CA GLN A 37 -2.37 -16.50 -7.98
C GLN A 37 -2.10 -15.91 -6.60
N ARG A 38 -0.83 -15.60 -6.27
CA ARG A 38 -0.48 -14.95 -5.00
C ARG A 38 -1.20 -13.61 -4.84
N LEU A 39 -1.21 -12.78 -5.88
CA LEU A 39 -1.92 -11.51 -5.88
C LEU A 39 -3.43 -11.67 -5.66
N ARG A 40 -4.07 -12.65 -6.33
CA ARG A 40 -5.50 -12.96 -6.12
C ARG A 40 -5.78 -13.40 -4.68
N THR A 41 -4.91 -14.25 -4.11
CA THR A 41 -5.02 -14.67 -2.72
C THR A 41 -4.89 -13.47 -1.77
N VAL A 42 -3.90 -12.59 -1.99
CA VAL A 42 -3.71 -11.37 -1.20
C VAL A 42 -4.94 -10.45 -1.26
N LEU A 43 -5.43 -10.13 -2.46
CA LEU A 43 -6.60 -9.26 -2.64
C LEU A 43 -7.87 -9.88 -2.02
N GLY A 44 -8.06 -11.19 -2.19
CA GLY A 44 -9.14 -11.95 -1.57
C GLY A 44 -9.10 -11.86 -0.05
N THR A 45 -7.93 -12.08 0.54
CA THR A 45 -7.71 -11.99 1.99
C THR A 45 -7.98 -10.58 2.54
N ILE A 46 -7.46 -9.53 1.90
CA ILE A 46 -7.68 -8.15 2.36
C ILE A 46 -9.17 -7.77 2.25
N ASN A 47 -9.85 -8.18 1.17
CA ASN A 47 -11.29 -7.94 1.02
C ASN A 47 -12.11 -8.72 2.06
N ALA A 48 -11.73 -9.97 2.36
CA ALA A 48 -12.31 -10.79 3.43
C ALA A 48 -12.33 -10.04 4.75
N MET A 49 -11.16 -9.52 5.13
CA MET A 49 -10.96 -8.83 6.39
C MET A 49 -11.82 -7.56 6.46
N ARG A 50 -11.90 -6.81 5.35
CA ARG A 50 -12.75 -5.63 5.26
C ARG A 50 -14.24 -5.96 5.38
N GLN A 51 -14.71 -7.01 4.71
CA GLN A 51 -16.10 -7.49 4.85
C GLN A 51 -16.39 -7.92 6.28
N ALA A 52 -15.52 -8.72 6.89
CA ALA A 52 -15.68 -9.17 8.27
C ALA A 52 -15.74 -8.00 9.27
N SER A 53 -14.86 -7.01 9.07
CA SER A 53 -14.77 -5.80 9.88
C SER A 53 -16.00 -4.88 9.73
N ARG A 54 -16.63 -4.81 8.56
CA ARG A 54 -17.72 -3.85 8.27
C ARG A 54 -19.13 -4.42 8.29
N GLU A 55 -19.30 -5.69 7.90
CA GLU A 55 -20.61 -6.27 7.62
C GLU A 55 -21.03 -7.30 8.67
N SER A 56 -20.08 -8.07 9.23
CA SER A 56 -20.41 -9.20 10.12
C SER A 56 -20.11 -8.99 11.59
N SER A 57 -19.28 -8.01 11.96
CA SER A 57 -18.93 -7.76 13.37
C SER A 57 -20.05 -7.01 14.11
N ASN A 58 -20.38 -7.48 15.32
CA ASN A 58 -21.30 -6.78 16.22
C ASN A 58 -20.71 -6.73 17.66
N PRO A 59 -20.41 -5.53 18.19
CA PRO A 59 -20.45 -4.26 17.49
C PRO A 59 -19.45 -4.23 16.32
N PRO A 60 -19.60 -3.29 15.38
CA PRO A 60 -18.64 -3.08 14.30
C PRO A 60 -17.21 -3.07 14.83
N SER A 61 -16.30 -3.68 14.07
CA SER A 61 -14.89 -3.83 14.43
C SER A 61 -14.31 -2.55 15.03
N PRO A 62 -13.68 -2.61 16.22
CA PRO A 62 -13.05 -1.46 16.84
C PRO A 62 -11.75 -1.02 16.11
N PHE A 63 -11.23 -1.84 15.19
CA PHE A 63 -10.09 -1.49 14.34
C PHE A 63 -10.52 -0.60 13.18
N THR A 64 -9.72 0.44 12.95
CA THR A 64 -9.97 1.39 11.88
C THR A 64 -9.54 0.76 10.56
N ASP A 65 -10.45 0.68 9.59
CA ASP A 65 -10.08 0.35 8.22
C ASP A 65 -9.02 1.35 7.72
N VAL A 66 -7.90 0.81 7.23
CA VAL A 66 -6.69 1.56 6.88
C VAL A 66 -7.00 2.71 5.93
N VAL A 67 -7.88 2.53 4.94
CA VAL A 67 -8.24 3.57 3.97
C VAL A 67 -9.18 4.60 4.58
N THR A 68 -10.10 4.15 5.43
CA THR A 68 -11.07 5.01 6.12
C THR A 68 -10.37 6.03 7.02
N ARG A 69 -9.25 5.65 7.66
CA ARG A 69 -8.42 6.57 8.47
C ARG A 69 -7.96 7.81 7.71
N PHE A 70 -7.78 7.74 6.39
CA PHE A 70 -7.30 8.87 5.59
C PHE A 70 -8.40 9.83 5.15
N ARG A 71 -9.68 9.40 5.10
CA ARG A 71 -10.84 10.27 4.79
C ARG A 71 -10.71 11.14 3.52
N ILE A 72 -10.05 10.61 2.48
CA ILE A 72 -9.77 11.33 1.22
C ILE A 72 -10.10 10.51 -0.04
N VAL A 73 -10.46 9.23 0.11
CA VAL A 73 -10.77 8.31 -0.99
C VAL A 73 -12.27 8.02 -1.01
N HIS A 74 -12.95 8.43 -2.07
CA HIS A 74 -14.36 8.12 -2.29
C HIS A 74 -14.58 6.63 -2.53
N SER A 75 -13.80 6.07 -3.43
CA SER A 75 -13.85 4.67 -3.83
C SER A 75 -12.55 4.28 -4.49
N PHE A 76 -12.16 3.01 -4.34
CA PHE A 76 -11.12 2.41 -5.16
C PHE A 76 -11.48 0.96 -5.47
N ARG A 77 -10.94 0.43 -6.57
CA ARG A 77 -11.10 -0.96 -6.98
C ARG A 77 -9.80 -1.51 -7.55
N TRP A 78 -9.49 -2.74 -7.19
CA TRP A 78 -8.43 -3.54 -7.80
C TRP A 78 -9.05 -4.65 -8.64
N ALA A 79 -8.50 -4.89 -9.83
CA ALA A 79 -8.88 -6.02 -10.66
C ALA A 79 -7.66 -6.65 -11.32
N VAL A 80 -7.63 -7.98 -11.36
CA VAL A 80 -6.67 -8.74 -12.17
C VAL A 80 -7.32 -9.05 -13.51
N ILE A 81 -6.78 -8.49 -14.59
CA ILE A 81 -7.23 -8.69 -15.96
C ILE A 81 -6.39 -9.80 -16.58
N ASP A 82 -7.03 -10.94 -16.83
CA ASP A 82 -6.39 -12.04 -17.55
C ASP A 82 -6.15 -11.67 -19.01
N PRO A 83 -5.04 -12.14 -19.61
CA PRO A 83 -4.79 -11.94 -21.01
C PRO A 83 -5.74 -12.81 -21.85
N PRO A 84 -6.08 -12.41 -23.09
CA PRO A 84 -6.82 -13.29 -24.01
C PRO A 84 -6.09 -14.63 -24.18
N PRO A 85 -6.80 -15.77 -24.24
CA PRO A 85 -6.17 -17.08 -24.44
C PRO A 85 -5.27 -17.10 -25.69
N GLY A 86 -4.03 -17.57 -25.54
CA GLY A 86 -3.06 -17.65 -26.65
C GLY A 86 -2.44 -16.31 -27.09
N SER A 87 -2.68 -15.19 -26.38
CA SER A 87 -2.11 -13.88 -26.75
C SER A 87 -0.65 -13.67 -26.34
N GLY A 88 -0.21 -14.30 -25.24
CA GLY A 88 1.13 -14.09 -24.69
C GLY A 88 1.38 -12.79 -23.98
N GLU A 89 0.31 -12.02 -23.73
CA GLU A 89 0.37 -10.88 -22.84
C GLU A 89 0.42 -11.35 -21.39
N PRO A 90 1.14 -10.66 -20.49
CA PRO A 90 1.02 -10.91 -19.06
C PRO A 90 -0.37 -10.48 -18.58
N ALA A 91 -0.85 -11.13 -17.52
CA ALA A 91 -1.99 -10.60 -16.76
C ALA A 91 -1.66 -9.18 -16.26
N ARG A 92 -2.67 -8.34 -16.16
CA ARG A 92 -2.52 -6.94 -15.75
C ARG A 92 -3.27 -6.67 -14.45
N LEU A 93 -2.70 -5.84 -13.60
CA LEU A 93 -3.36 -5.29 -12.42
C LEU A 93 -3.91 -3.91 -12.75
N LEU A 94 -5.22 -3.75 -12.58
CA LEU A 94 -5.94 -2.49 -12.72
C LEU A 94 -6.22 -1.91 -11.32
N LEU A 95 -5.84 -0.66 -11.09
CA LEU A 95 -6.38 0.20 -10.04
C LEU A 95 -7.28 1.25 -10.69
N ASN A 96 -8.42 1.52 -10.10
CA ASN A 96 -9.16 2.76 -10.34
C ASN A 96 -9.55 3.35 -8.99
N VAL A 97 -9.28 4.64 -8.78
CA VAL A 97 -9.49 5.32 -7.50
C VAL A 97 -9.95 6.77 -7.72
N CYS A 98 -10.90 7.22 -6.91
CA CYS A 98 -11.40 8.60 -6.93
C CYS A 98 -11.09 9.31 -5.61
N PHE A 99 -10.55 10.53 -5.70
CA PHE A 99 -10.07 11.31 -4.55
C PHE A 99 -10.86 12.61 -4.35
N ASP A 100 -10.99 13.06 -3.09
CA ASP A 100 -11.64 14.32 -2.67
C ASP A 100 -10.92 15.60 -3.12
N GLY A 101 -10.03 15.53 -4.13
CA GLY A 101 -9.11 16.58 -4.54
C GLY A 101 -8.14 16.14 -5.62
N GLY A 102 -7.19 16.99 -5.96
CA GLY A 102 -6.04 16.60 -6.78
C GLY A 102 -5.32 15.41 -6.13
N TRP A 103 -5.13 14.32 -6.87
CA TRP A 103 -4.56 13.11 -6.29
C TRP A 103 -3.07 13.26 -5.94
N GLU A 104 -2.33 14.11 -6.64
CA GLU A 104 -0.88 14.33 -6.42
C GLU A 104 -0.55 14.74 -4.98
N PRO A 105 -1.23 15.74 -4.37
CA PRO A 105 -1.01 16.07 -2.97
C PRO A 105 -1.24 14.90 -2.02
N TYR A 106 -2.18 14.01 -2.34
CA TYR A 106 -2.45 12.82 -1.54
C TYR A 106 -1.42 11.72 -1.78
N MET A 107 -0.82 11.65 -2.96
CA MET A 107 0.09 10.57 -3.32
C MET A 107 1.28 10.47 -2.37
N ARG A 108 1.77 11.59 -1.82
CA ARG A 108 2.86 11.54 -0.83
C ARG A 108 2.40 10.95 0.50
N VAL A 109 1.19 11.31 0.94
CA VAL A 109 0.57 10.72 2.14
C VAL A 109 0.35 9.23 1.94
N ILE A 110 -0.18 8.83 0.77
CA ILE A 110 -0.39 7.44 0.38
C ILE A 110 0.96 6.69 0.35
N TRP A 111 1.97 7.21 -0.34
CA TRP A 111 3.31 6.61 -0.37
C TRP A 111 3.93 6.45 1.02
N ARG A 112 3.80 7.44 1.90
CA ARG A 112 4.39 7.42 3.24
C ARG A 112 3.65 6.48 4.19
N ASP A 113 2.32 6.53 4.19
CA ASP A 113 1.47 5.95 5.24
C ASP A 113 0.71 4.70 4.78
N LEU A 114 0.38 4.59 3.50
CA LEU A 114 -0.18 3.39 2.86
C LEU A 114 0.85 2.57 2.08
N GLY A 115 2.08 3.10 1.94
CA GLY A 115 3.10 2.54 1.05
C GLY A 115 3.36 1.05 1.30
N THR A 116 3.42 0.63 2.56
CA THR A 116 3.64 -0.77 2.95
C THR A 116 2.45 -1.68 2.60
N THR A 117 1.22 -1.20 2.81
CA THR A 117 0.01 -1.92 2.40
C THR A 117 -0.06 -2.01 0.88
N LEU A 118 0.31 -0.96 0.17
CA LEU A 118 0.40 -0.96 -1.29
C LEU A 118 1.55 -1.85 -1.78
N ASP A 119 2.68 -1.91 -1.07
CA ASP A 119 3.82 -2.77 -1.40
C ASP A 119 3.42 -4.25 -1.40
N LEU A 120 2.53 -4.67 -0.49
CA LEU A 120 1.98 -6.03 -0.47
C LEU A 120 1.21 -6.37 -1.76
N ILE A 121 0.59 -5.39 -2.41
CA ILE A 121 -0.16 -5.57 -3.65
C ILE A 121 0.77 -5.37 -4.86
N LEU A 122 1.48 -4.25 -4.90
CA LEU A 122 2.27 -3.77 -6.03
C LEU A 122 3.63 -4.45 -6.19
N CYS A 123 4.12 -5.21 -5.20
CA CYS A 123 5.32 -6.05 -5.38
C CYS A 123 5.16 -7.07 -6.53
N HIS A 124 3.91 -7.39 -6.89
CA HIS A 124 3.58 -8.27 -8.01
C HIS A 124 3.75 -7.59 -9.38
N SER A 125 3.87 -6.26 -9.44
CA SER A 125 3.95 -5.50 -10.69
C SER A 125 5.39 -5.42 -11.20
N ILE A 126 5.54 -5.38 -12.53
CA ILE A 126 6.85 -5.18 -13.18
C ILE A 126 7.35 -3.76 -12.88
N ASP A 127 8.66 -3.63 -12.65
CA ASP A 127 9.38 -2.37 -12.38
C ASP A 127 8.89 -1.56 -11.16
N TYR A 128 7.96 -2.09 -10.37
CA TYR A 128 7.60 -1.50 -9.08
C TYR A 128 8.74 -1.70 -8.07
N LYS A 129 9.08 -0.62 -7.36
CA LYS A 129 10.05 -0.61 -6.26
C LYS A 129 9.32 -0.23 -4.97
N LEU A 130 9.72 -0.85 -3.87
CA LEU A 130 8.99 -0.70 -2.61
C LEU A 130 9.06 0.73 -2.09
N SER A 131 7.96 1.18 -1.48
CA SER A 131 7.81 2.52 -0.91
C SER A 131 8.90 2.90 0.10
N ARG A 132 9.51 1.91 0.77
CA ARG A 132 10.58 2.10 1.76
C ARG A 132 12.00 2.09 1.19
N GLU A 133 12.15 1.84 -0.11
CA GLU A 133 13.45 1.72 -0.79
C GLU A 133 13.75 2.92 -1.70
N VAL A 134 12.70 3.62 -2.14
CA VAL A 134 12.79 4.75 -3.08
C VAL A 134 12.20 6.02 -2.48
N GLY A 135 12.60 7.18 -3.01
CA GLY A 135 11.97 8.46 -2.65
C GLY A 135 10.59 8.62 -3.32
N PHE A 136 9.76 9.51 -2.77
CA PHE A 136 8.45 9.83 -3.33
C PHE A 136 8.49 10.16 -4.83
N GLU A 137 9.46 10.96 -5.28
CA GLU A 137 9.57 11.35 -6.70
C GLU A 137 9.75 10.15 -7.65
N GLU A 138 10.44 9.10 -7.20
CA GLU A 138 10.61 7.88 -7.98
C GLU A 138 9.31 7.06 -8.01
N TYR A 139 8.63 6.96 -6.88
CA TYR A 139 7.31 6.34 -6.79
C TYR A 139 6.26 7.08 -7.66
N ALA A 140 6.17 8.41 -7.55
CA ALA A 140 5.24 9.22 -8.32
C ALA A 140 5.47 9.09 -9.84
N ARG A 141 6.75 8.99 -10.26
CA ARG A 141 7.09 8.71 -11.67
C ARG A 141 6.61 7.33 -12.12
N TRP A 142 6.75 6.30 -11.28
CA TRP A 142 6.22 4.97 -11.59
C TRP A 142 4.69 4.98 -11.72
N VAL A 143 4.00 5.66 -10.81
CA VAL A 143 2.54 5.87 -10.87
C VAL A 143 2.15 6.52 -12.20
N ARG A 144 2.77 7.66 -12.53
CA ARG A 144 2.51 8.37 -13.79
C ARG A 144 2.85 7.53 -15.02
N ALA A 145 3.91 6.73 -15.00
CA ALA A 145 4.26 5.86 -16.13
C ALA A 145 3.18 4.81 -16.43
N ASN A 146 2.52 4.28 -15.40
CA ASN A 146 1.49 3.25 -15.49
C ASN A 146 0.05 3.82 -15.51
N GLU A 147 -0.10 5.14 -15.49
CA GLU A 147 -1.40 5.80 -15.57
C GLU A 147 -2.04 5.65 -16.94
N VAL A 148 -3.34 5.33 -16.94
CA VAL A 148 -4.20 5.31 -18.11
C VAL A 148 -5.25 6.43 -17.94
N PRO A 149 -5.26 7.47 -18.79
CA PRO A 149 -6.22 8.56 -18.65
C PRO A 149 -7.66 8.07 -18.78
N ALA A 150 -8.52 8.41 -17.83
CA ALA A 150 -9.95 8.16 -17.97
C ALA A 150 -10.54 9.16 -18.98
N SER A 151 -11.18 8.69 -20.03
CA SER A 151 -11.76 9.60 -21.03
C SER A 151 -13.10 10.22 -20.59
N PHE A 152 -13.73 9.67 -19.55
CA PHE A 152 -15.02 10.11 -19.02
C PHE A 152 -15.11 9.83 -17.52
N LEU A 153 -15.60 10.81 -16.74
CA LEU A 153 -15.83 10.71 -15.30
C LEU A 153 -17.21 11.27 -14.98
N TYR A 154 -18.02 10.50 -14.25
CA TYR A 154 -19.33 10.90 -13.75
C TYR A 154 -19.35 10.84 -12.23
N LEU A 155 -19.84 11.91 -11.60
CA LEU A 155 -20.00 12.01 -10.16
C LEU A 155 -21.31 12.75 -9.87
N GLU A 156 -22.16 12.14 -9.04
CA GLU A 156 -23.44 12.75 -8.63
C GLU A 156 -23.23 13.93 -7.67
N SER A 157 -22.24 13.80 -6.78
CA SER A 157 -21.98 14.74 -5.69
C SER A 157 -20.51 15.11 -5.63
N GLN A 158 -20.22 16.37 -5.32
CA GLN A 158 -18.87 16.91 -5.09
C GLN A 158 -18.51 16.98 -3.59
N ARG A 159 -19.38 16.48 -2.72
CA ARG A 159 -19.13 16.41 -1.27
C ARG A 159 -17.95 15.50 -0.98
N THR A 160 -17.06 15.89 -0.08
CA THR A 160 -15.90 15.07 0.32
C THR A 160 -16.34 13.90 1.21
N VAL A 161 -15.50 12.89 1.42
CA VAL A 161 -15.74 11.81 2.39
C VAL A 161 -16.04 12.38 3.78
N MET A 162 -15.28 13.39 4.22
CA MET A 162 -15.54 14.08 5.49
C MET A 162 -16.90 14.79 5.55
N ASP A 163 -17.46 15.26 4.43
CA ASP A 163 -18.79 15.89 4.46
C ASP A 163 -19.88 14.85 4.70
N HIS A 164 -19.72 13.62 4.20
CA HIS A 164 -20.64 12.54 4.51
C HIS A 164 -20.61 12.19 6.01
N GLU A 165 -19.43 12.13 6.62
CA GLU A 165 -19.28 11.93 8.07
C GLU A 165 -19.89 13.10 8.87
N TYR A 166 -19.64 14.35 8.45
CA TYR A 166 -20.19 15.54 9.07
C TYR A 166 -21.71 15.52 9.03
N LEU A 167 -22.30 15.30 7.85
CA LEU A 167 -23.74 15.34 7.65
C LEU A 167 -24.44 14.21 8.41
N ALA A 168 -23.88 13.00 8.43
CA ALA A 168 -24.40 11.89 9.23
C ALA A 168 -24.38 12.22 10.73
N SER A 169 -23.29 12.83 11.21
CA SER A 169 -23.18 13.26 12.62
C SER A 169 -24.16 14.37 12.97
N ALA A 170 -24.30 15.37 12.08
CA ALA A 170 -25.27 16.45 12.23
C ALA A 170 -26.72 15.93 12.24
N GLU A 171 -27.05 15.00 11.34
CA GLU A 171 -28.37 14.35 11.30
C GLU A 171 -28.65 13.55 12.57
N ALA A 172 -27.66 12.78 13.06
CA ALA A 172 -27.78 12.02 14.30
C ALA A 172 -28.05 12.92 15.51
N LEU A 173 -27.36 14.07 15.60
CA LEU A 173 -27.58 15.07 16.65
C LEU A 173 -29.00 15.67 16.59
N VAL A 174 -29.51 15.93 15.38
CA VAL A 174 -30.88 16.45 15.21
C VAL A 174 -31.92 15.39 15.61
N ARG A 175 -31.71 14.12 15.21
CA ARG A 175 -32.65 13.02 15.52
C ARG A 175 -32.71 12.64 16.99
N SER A 176 -31.62 12.78 17.74
CA SER A 176 -31.58 12.44 19.17
C SER A 176 -32.35 13.45 20.05
N GLY A 177 -32.94 14.51 19.46
CA GLY A 177 -33.75 15.50 20.15
C GLY A 177 -32.95 16.51 20.99
N GLY A 178 -31.61 16.46 20.92
CA GLY A 178 -30.70 17.25 21.77
C GLY A 178 -29.99 18.44 21.09
N ALA A 179 -30.20 18.70 19.80
CA ALA A 179 -29.48 19.76 19.10
C ALA A 179 -30.16 21.13 19.21
N ASP A 180 -29.52 22.06 19.93
CA ASP A 180 -29.61 23.47 19.59
C ASP A 180 -28.63 23.78 18.43
N ASP A 181 -28.76 24.95 17.79
CA ASP A 181 -27.90 25.34 16.68
C ASP A 181 -26.41 25.42 17.06
N LEU A 182 -26.11 25.46 18.36
CA LEU A 182 -24.79 25.49 18.94
C LEU A 182 -24.09 24.13 18.83
N ALA A 183 -24.78 23.02 19.07
CA ALA A 183 -24.20 21.69 18.90
C ALA A 183 -23.68 21.45 17.47
N VAL A 184 -24.45 21.86 16.45
CA VAL A 184 -24.03 21.76 15.03
C VAL A 184 -22.91 22.75 14.71
N THR A 185 -22.90 23.94 15.33
CA THR A 185 -21.84 24.94 15.17
C THR A 185 -20.50 24.45 15.73
N ARG A 186 -20.53 23.64 16.81
CA ARG A 186 -19.36 23.03 17.44
C ARG A 186 -18.93 21.70 16.79
N LEU A 187 -19.72 21.17 15.86
CA LEU A 187 -19.45 19.89 15.22
C LEU A 187 -18.19 19.95 14.35
N ARG A 188 -17.33 18.95 14.50
CA ARG A 188 -16.10 18.75 13.74
C ARG A 188 -15.89 17.28 13.45
N THR A 189 -15.55 16.93 12.21
CA THR A 189 -15.09 15.60 11.84
C THR A 189 -13.63 15.41 12.22
N PRO A 190 -13.20 14.17 12.54
CA PRO A 190 -11.80 13.89 12.81
C PRO A 190 -10.92 14.18 11.59
N SER A 191 -9.68 14.56 11.81
CA SER A 191 -8.70 14.80 10.73
C SER A 191 -8.25 13.48 10.08
N PRO A 192 -7.69 13.51 8.86
CA PRO A 192 -6.97 12.37 8.30
C PRO A 192 -5.88 11.87 9.27
N GLY A 193 -5.82 10.56 9.51
CA GLY A 193 -4.91 9.96 10.48
C GLY A 193 -5.49 9.78 11.88
N ASP A 194 -6.53 10.54 12.25
CA ASP A 194 -7.17 10.43 13.57
C ASP A 194 -7.95 9.12 13.68
N TYR A 195 -7.72 8.41 14.79
CA TYR A 195 -8.40 7.19 15.19
C TYR A 195 -8.83 7.30 16.68
N PRO A 196 -9.86 6.57 17.12
CA PRO A 196 -10.29 6.58 18.52
C PRO A 196 -9.15 6.20 19.47
N PRO A 197 -9.05 6.81 20.67
CA PRO A 197 -8.02 6.46 21.63
C PRO A 197 -8.12 4.99 22.03
N LEU A 198 -6.98 4.32 22.13
CA LEU A 198 -6.92 2.93 22.57
C LEU A 198 -7.20 2.84 24.08
N PRO A 199 -7.90 1.78 24.54
CA PRO A 199 -8.12 1.56 25.96
C PRO A 199 -6.79 1.40 26.70
N ALA A 200 -6.75 1.90 27.94
CA ALA A 200 -5.64 1.64 28.85
C ALA A 200 -5.48 0.12 29.10
N GLN A 201 -4.29 -0.29 29.54
CA GLN A 201 -4.01 -1.70 29.83
C GLN A 201 -5.03 -2.27 30.83
N GLY A 202 -5.64 -3.40 30.46
CA GLY A 202 -6.65 -4.09 31.26
C GLY A 202 -7.58 -4.96 30.40
N PRO A 203 -8.74 -5.36 30.94
CA PRO A 203 -9.67 -6.26 30.25
C PRO A 203 -10.15 -5.72 28.89
N ALA A 204 -10.36 -4.40 28.78
CA ALA A 204 -10.80 -3.77 27.54
C ALA A 204 -9.73 -3.79 26.44
N SER A 205 -8.46 -3.55 26.78
CA SER A 205 -7.35 -3.66 25.81
C SER A 205 -7.11 -5.12 25.42
N TYR A 206 -7.27 -6.06 26.36
CA TYR A 206 -7.14 -7.49 26.10
C TYR A 206 -8.21 -7.96 25.11
N ALA A 207 -9.49 -7.66 25.38
CA ALA A 207 -10.60 -7.98 24.48
C ALA A 207 -10.40 -7.36 23.08
N LEU A 208 -9.93 -6.10 23.03
CA LEU A 208 -9.61 -5.44 21.77
C LEU A 208 -8.52 -6.19 21.00
N GLY A 209 -7.40 -6.53 21.64
CA GLY A 209 -6.32 -7.28 20.96
C GLY A 209 -6.77 -8.66 20.48
N VAL A 210 -7.57 -9.37 21.29
CA VAL A 210 -8.12 -10.68 20.93
C VAL A 210 -9.01 -10.57 19.68
N SER A 211 -9.81 -9.49 19.56
CA SER A 211 -10.64 -9.27 18.36
C SER A 211 -9.85 -9.01 17.07
N ALA A 212 -8.56 -8.67 17.15
CA ALA A 212 -7.67 -8.50 15.99
C ALA A 212 -7.08 -9.82 15.47
N LEU A 213 -7.03 -10.85 16.32
CA LEU A 213 -6.36 -12.12 16.01
C LEU A 213 -6.88 -12.81 14.74
N PRO A 214 -8.19 -12.79 14.41
CA PRO A 214 -8.69 -13.31 13.14
C PRO A 214 -8.07 -12.63 11.91
N GLY A 215 -7.92 -11.30 11.97
CA GLY A 215 -7.26 -10.52 10.90
C GLY A 215 -5.78 -10.82 10.82
N LEU A 216 -5.11 -10.99 11.97
CA LEU A 216 -3.71 -11.37 12.03
C LEU A 216 -3.48 -12.79 11.47
N ALA A 217 -4.35 -13.74 11.80
CA ALA A 217 -4.30 -15.11 11.29
C ALA A 217 -4.44 -15.14 9.76
N ALA A 218 -5.39 -14.37 9.22
CA ALA A 218 -5.58 -14.28 7.77
C ALA A 218 -4.33 -13.76 7.04
N LEU A 219 -3.63 -12.78 7.62
CA LEU A 219 -2.38 -12.25 7.06
C LEU A 219 -1.19 -13.20 7.28
N HIS A 220 -1.11 -13.84 8.45
CA HIS A 220 -0.07 -14.83 8.76
C HIS A 220 -0.16 -16.05 7.85
N GLY A 221 -1.37 -16.52 7.54
CA GLY A 221 -1.59 -17.63 6.60
C GLY A 221 -1.12 -17.35 5.17
N LEU A 222 -0.85 -16.09 4.81
CA LEU A 222 -0.20 -15.75 3.55
C LEU A 222 1.30 -16.07 3.55
N ARG A 223 1.97 -16.26 4.70
CA ARG A 223 3.45 -16.41 4.79
C ARG A 223 3.98 -17.52 3.90
N ARG A 224 3.23 -18.60 3.71
CA ARG A 224 3.59 -19.75 2.86
C ARG A 224 3.72 -19.42 1.37
N PHE A 225 3.15 -18.28 0.95
CA PHE A 225 3.28 -17.73 -0.40
C PHE A 225 4.31 -16.60 -0.48
N PHE A 226 5.02 -16.30 0.60
CA PHE A 226 6.12 -15.33 0.63
C PHE A 226 7.43 -16.03 1.01
N THR A 227 8.54 -15.37 0.72
CA THR A 227 9.88 -15.91 1.01
C THR A 227 10.13 -16.02 2.52
N ILE A 228 10.91 -17.03 2.90
CA ILE A 228 11.39 -17.25 4.26
C ILE A 228 12.75 -16.57 4.54
N HIS A 229 13.39 -16.02 3.51
CA HIS A 229 14.63 -15.25 3.60
C HIS A 229 14.37 -13.81 3.18
N PRO A 230 13.65 -13.03 4.01
CA PRO A 230 13.16 -11.72 3.63
C PRO A 230 14.28 -10.71 3.31
N GLU A 231 15.50 -10.95 3.78
CA GLU A 231 16.70 -10.17 3.50
C GLU A 231 17.30 -10.38 2.10
N ARG A 232 16.97 -11.49 1.43
CA ARG A 232 17.52 -11.85 0.11
C ARG A 232 16.61 -11.46 -1.05
N HIS A 233 15.38 -11.06 -0.74
CA HIS A 233 14.31 -10.87 -1.72
C HIS A 233 13.74 -9.47 -1.70
N HIS A 234 13.45 -8.94 -2.89
CA HIS A 234 12.93 -7.59 -3.06
C HIS A 234 11.56 -7.36 -2.41
N ASP A 235 10.75 -8.41 -2.17
CA ASP A 235 9.42 -8.33 -1.55
C ASP A 235 9.38 -8.97 -0.15
N GLY A 236 10.53 -9.36 0.39
CA GLY A 236 10.61 -10.24 1.55
C GLY A 236 9.94 -9.71 2.81
N TRP A 237 9.98 -8.40 3.02
CA TRP A 237 9.38 -7.74 4.18
C TRP A 237 7.98 -7.18 3.92
N CYS A 238 7.44 -7.28 2.69
CA CYS A 238 6.17 -6.65 2.33
C CYS A 238 5.02 -7.15 3.21
N LEU A 239 4.89 -8.46 3.40
CA LEU A 239 3.80 -9.04 4.17
C LEU A 239 3.83 -8.61 5.63
N LEU A 240 4.99 -8.68 6.30
CA LEU A 240 5.12 -8.29 7.70
C LEU A 240 4.89 -6.78 7.90
N ARG A 241 5.48 -5.94 7.03
CA ARG A 241 5.25 -4.48 7.09
C ARG A 241 3.77 -4.15 6.91
N ALA A 242 3.13 -4.75 5.91
CA ALA A 242 1.71 -4.53 5.65
C ALA A 242 0.85 -5.03 6.81
N ALA A 243 1.16 -6.17 7.42
CA ALA A 243 0.42 -6.67 8.57
C ALA A 243 0.54 -5.72 9.77
N GLN A 244 1.75 -5.26 10.09
CA GLN A 244 2.00 -4.30 11.17
C GLN A 244 1.30 -2.95 10.95
N ASP A 245 1.13 -2.51 9.70
CA ASP A 245 0.47 -1.25 9.36
C ASP A 245 -1.05 -1.39 9.23
N ILE A 246 -1.55 -2.55 8.75
CA ILE A 246 -2.98 -2.87 8.72
C ILE A 246 -3.54 -3.02 10.14
N LEU A 247 -2.79 -3.70 11.01
CA LEU A 247 -3.15 -3.95 12.41
C LEU A 247 -2.37 -3.02 13.35
N PHE A 248 -2.24 -1.75 12.98
CA PHE A 248 -1.41 -0.80 13.73
C PHE A 248 -1.93 -0.58 15.17
N GLU A 249 -3.24 -0.67 15.42
CA GLU A 249 -3.79 -0.59 16.77
C GLU A 249 -3.32 -1.78 17.62
N LEU A 250 -3.31 -3.01 17.06
CA LEU A 250 -2.78 -4.19 17.74
C LEU A 250 -1.29 -4.01 18.06
N ARG A 251 -0.52 -3.48 17.11
CA ARG A 251 0.89 -3.14 17.32
C ARG A 251 1.08 -2.10 18.42
N LYS A 252 0.22 -1.08 18.49
CA LYS A 252 0.26 -0.03 19.53
C LYS A 252 -0.15 -0.55 20.91
N LEU A 253 -1.00 -1.56 20.99
CA LEU A 253 -1.36 -2.24 22.23
C LEU A 253 -0.22 -3.11 22.80
N ASP A 254 0.83 -3.35 22.01
CA ASP A 254 2.01 -4.15 22.37
C ASP A 254 1.65 -5.59 22.75
N THR A 255 1.64 -6.48 21.74
CA THR A 255 1.26 -7.90 21.89
C THR A 255 2.13 -8.68 22.87
N THR A 256 3.35 -8.21 23.15
CA THR A 256 4.23 -8.83 24.16
C THR A 256 3.76 -8.56 25.59
N LYS A 257 3.15 -7.39 25.82
CA LYS A 257 2.54 -7.02 27.10
C LYS A 257 1.10 -7.48 27.20
N LEU A 258 0.39 -7.49 26.07
CA LEU A 258 -1.02 -7.86 26.01
C LEU A 258 -1.22 -9.37 26.20
N PHE A 259 -0.34 -10.17 25.61
CA PHE A 259 -0.30 -11.63 25.74
C PHE A 259 1.08 -12.04 26.25
N PRO A 260 1.37 -11.92 27.55
CA PRO A 260 2.70 -12.25 28.09
C PRO A 260 3.00 -13.76 28.00
N PRO A 261 4.27 -14.19 28.19
CA PRO A 261 4.60 -15.61 28.30
C PRO A 261 3.75 -16.32 29.35
N GLY A 262 3.15 -17.45 28.99
CA GLY A 262 2.21 -18.21 29.83
C GLY A 262 0.73 -17.85 29.62
N ASP A 263 0.41 -16.77 28.90
CA ASP A 263 -0.96 -16.44 28.52
C ASP A 263 -1.55 -17.51 27.58
N PRO A 264 -2.81 -17.95 27.79
CA PRO A 264 -3.44 -18.96 26.93
C PRO A 264 -3.42 -18.61 25.44
N VAL A 265 -3.61 -17.33 25.09
CA VAL A 265 -3.58 -16.84 23.70
C VAL A 265 -2.19 -17.01 23.10
N ARG A 266 -1.14 -16.58 23.82
CA ARG A 266 0.23 -16.74 23.33
C ARG A 266 0.64 -18.20 23.22
N ASN A 267 0.21 -19.06 24.16
CA ASN A 267 0.59 -20.46 24.16
C ASN A 267 0.15 -21.22 22.90
N VAL A 268 -0.98 -20.84 22.31
CA VAL A 268 -1.50 -21.50 21.09
C VAL A 268 -1.17 -20.73 19.82
N LEU A 269 -1.07 -19.41 19.87
CA LEU A 269 -0.82 -18.57 18.70
C LEU A 269 0.60 -18.02 18.64
N TYR A 270 1.55 -18.69 19.30
CA TYR A 270 2.94 -18.25 19.45
C TYR A 270 3.58 -17.87 18.11
N GLU A 271 3.57 -18.76 17.11
CA GLU A 271 4.24 -18.51 15.82
C GLU A 271 3.69 -17.28 15.10
N MET A 272 2.39 -17.06 15.21
CA MET A 272 1.71 -15.93 14.60
C MET A 272 2.07 -14.61 15.27
N LEU A 273 2.11 -14.58 16.61
CA LEU A 273 2.47 -13.40 17.40
C LEU A 273 3.96 -13.07 17.27
N ASP A 274 4.83 -14.08 17.34
CA ASP A 274 6.28 -13.93 17.16
C ASP A 274 6.61 -13.37 15.77
N TRP A 275 5.96 -13.91 14.73
CA TRP A 275 6.08 -13.36 13.38
C TRP A 275 5.67 -11.88 13.31
N PHE A 276 4.52 -11.52 13.91
CA PHE A 276 4.00 -10.15 13.92
C PHE A 276 4.91 -9.17 14.67
N GLU A 277 5.58 -9.66 15.72
CA GLU A 277 6.53 -8.92 16.57
C GLU A 277 7.90 -8.73 15.90
N GLY A 278 8.14 -9.40 14.77
CA GLY A 278 9.38 -9.34 14.02
C GLY A 278 9.83 -7.93 13.66
N VAL A 279 11.14 -7.70 13.72
CA VAL A 279 11.76 -6.40 13.41
C VAL A 279 11.93 -6.24 11.90
N VAL A 280 11.22 -5.27 11.33
CA VAL A 280 11.35 -4.88 9.92
C VAL A 280 12.47 -3.85 9.73
N PRO A 281 13.33 -3.95 8.69
CA PRO A 281 14.38 -2.97 8.43
C PRO A 281 13.82 -1.56 8.21
N GLN A 282 14.37 -0.57 8.91
CA GLN A 282 14.03 0.86 8.71
C GLN A 282 14.77 1.41 7.48
N ALA A 283 14.11 2.30 6.72
CA ALA A 283 14.77 3.02 5.64
C ALA A 283 15.84 3.95 6.22
N ARG A 284 17.09 3.86 5.73
CA ARG A 284 18.15 4.77 6.16
C ARG A 284 17.96 6.13 5.48
N ALA A 285 17.77 7.18 6.28
CA ALA A 285 17.81 8.54 5.79
C ALA A 285 19.18 8.83 5.15
N ARG A 286 19.19 9.39 3.94
CA ARG A 286 20.41 9.88 3.28
C ARG A 286 20.57 11.38 3.55
N PRO A 287 21.81 11.89 3.65
CA PRO A 287 22.06 13.32 3.89
C PRO A 287 21.55 14.18 2.72
N GLU A 288 21.29 15.46 3.00
CA GLU A 288 20.96 16.44 1.96
C GLU A 288 22.11 16.60 0.97
N ARG A 289 21.79 16.87 -0.30
CA ARG A 289 22.78 16.99 -1.38
C ARG A 289 23.31 18.41 -1.56
N LEU A 290 22.47 19.42 -1.30
CA LEU A 290 22.74 20.82 -1.63
C LEU A 290 23.13 21.62 -0.40
N ASP A 291 24.21 22.39 -0.52
CA ASP A 291 24.54 23.48 0.39
C ASP A 291 23.71 24.72 0.06
N PHE A 292 23.43 25.54 1.08
CA PHE A 292 22.68 26.79 0.95
C PHE A 292 23.63 28.00 0.93
N ASP A 293 23.49 28.83 -0.12
CA ASP A 293 24.12 30.15 -0.22
C ASP A 293 23.04 31.19 -0.58
N ALA A 294 22.94 32.25 0.22
CA ALA A 294 21.98 33.33 0.02
C ALA A 294 22.26 34.17 -1.25
N ALA A 295 23.49 34.17 -1.77
CA ALA A 295 23.82 34.87 -3.01
C ALA A 295 23.27 34.16 -4.27
N GLU A 296 22.89 32.89 -4.14
CA GLU A 296 22.38 32.08 -5.25
C GLU A 296 20.85 32.09 -5.37
N VAL A 297 20.15 32.65 -4.39
CA VAL A 297 18.69 32.69 -4.33
C VAL A 297 18.21 34.12 -4.59
N GLN A 298 17.10 34.29 -5.32
CA GLN A 298 16.48 35.61 -5.49
C GLN A 298 15.93 36.12 -4.15
N GLY A 299 16.23 37.37 -3.82
CA GLY A 299 15.77 38.01 -2.58
C GLY A 299 14.29 38.36 -2.62
N GLY A 300 13.72 38.85 -1.52
CA GLY A 300 12.29 39.21 -1.44
C GLY A 300 11.37 38.01 -1.28
N MET A 301 11.88 36.81 -1.55
CA MET A 301 11.26 35.52 -1.29
C MET A 301 11.38 35.17 0.19
N LEU A 302 12.53 34.64 0.63
CA LEU A 302 12.76 34.17 2.00
C LEU A 302 12.64 35.33 2.99
N THR A 303 13.41 36.40 2.77
CA THR A 303 13.29 37.65 3.52
C THR A 303 12.49 38.67 2.69
N GLY A 304 11.42 39.22 3.27
CA GLY A 304 10.62 40.26 2.61
C GLY A 304 11.41 41.57 2.50
N TYR A 305 11.25 42.30 1.39
CA TYR A 305 11.92 43.60 1.24
C TYR A 305 11.37 44.65 2.22
N PRO A 306 12.26 45.44 2.85
CA PRO A 306 11.87 46.48 3.80
C PRO A 306 11.28 47.72 3.10
N ASP A 307 10.46 48.47 3.84
CA ASP A 307 10.02 49.84 3.53
C ASP A 307 9.39 50.07 2.14
N LEU A 308 8.75 49.04 1.59
CA LEU A 308 8.12 49.12 0.27
C LEU A 308 6.94 50.12 0.26
N ALA A 309 6.95 51.02 -0.73
CA ALA A 309 5.87 51.95 -0.99
C ALA A 309 4.94 51.48 -2.13
N GLY A 310 5.50 50.78 -3.12
CA GLY A 310 4.75 50.23 -4.24
C GLY A 310 5.58 49.27 -5.09
N GLY A 311 5.05 48.94 -6.26
CA GLY A 311 5.73 48.08 -7.22
C GLY A 311 5.00 47.98 -8.55
N ASP A 312 5.63 47.32 -9.50
CA ASP A 312 5.11 47.06 -10.83
C ASP A 312 5.35 45.59 -11.20
N LEU A 313 4.28 44.91 -11.62
CA LEU A 313 4.33 43.57 -12.17
C LEU A 313 4.28 43.68 -13.70
N LEU A 314 5.37 43.30 -14.36
CA LEU A 314 5.50 43.36 -15.82
C LEU A 314 5.28 41.96 -16.40
N LEU A 315 4.30 41.84 -17.28
CA LEU A 315 4.04 40.63 -18.06
C LEU A 315 4.71 40.80 -19.42
N LEU A 316 5.72 39.98 -19.72
CA LEU A 316 6.55 40.10 -20.91
C LEU A 316 6.41 38.85 -21.81
N MET A 317 6.55 39.07 -23.11
CA MET A 317 6.64 38.04 -24.14
C MET A 317 8.05 38.01 -24.72
N VAL A 318 8.57 36.82 -25.00
CA VAL A 318 9.79 36.65 -25.82
C VAL A 318 9.42 36.88 -27.28
N VAL A 319 10.14 37.77 -27.95
CA VAL A 319 9.89 38.09 -29.37
C VAL A 319 10.37 36.92 -30.23
N PRO A 320 9.50 36.31 -31.05
CA PRO A 320 9.90 35.20 -31.91
C PRO A 320 11.05 35.58 -32.85
N GLY A 321 12.07 34.72 -32.92
CA GLY A 321 13.30 34.95 -33.68
C GLY A 321 14.38 35.76 -32.95
N LEU A 322 14.11 36.24 -31.73
CA LEU A 322 15.06 36.99 -30.88
C LEU A 322 15.33 36.30 -29.53
N GLU A 323 15.22 34.97 -29.49
CA GLU A 323 15.35 34.18 -28.27
C GLU A 323 16.73 34.32 -27.62
N GLN A 324 17.79 34.44 -28.43
CA GLN A 324 19.16 34.61 -27.94
C GLN A 324 19.37 35.99 -27.28
N GLN A 325 18.75 37.04 -27.82
CA GLN A 325 18.74 38.37 -27.19
C GLN A 325 18.01 38.31 -25.84
N ALA A 326 16.87 37.63 -25.77
CA ALA A 326 16.12 37.45 -24.53
C ALA A 326 16.92 36.68 -23.47
N LEU A 327 17.62 35.61 -23.85
CA LEU A 327 18.52 34.86 -22.95
C LEU A 327 19.67 35.75 -22.44
N ALA A 328 20.32 36.51 -23.32
CA ALA A 328 21.39 37.43 -22.95
C ALA A 328 20.89 38.53 -22.01
N TRP A 329 19.71 39.08 -22.26
CA TRP A 329 19.07 40.07 -21.40
C TRP A 329 18.75 39.51 -20.01
N LEU A 330 18.16 38.30 -19.93
CA LEU A 330 17.87 37.62 -18.67
C LEU A 330 19.14 37.38 -17.82
N ALA A 331 20.24 36.96 -18.45
CA ALA A 331 21.51 36.68 -17.76
C ALA A 331 22.13 37.93 -17.11
N HIS A 332 21.84 39.12 -17.64
CA HIS A 332 22.35 40.41 -17.14
C HIS A 332 21.30 41.22 -16.37
N LEU A 333 20.10 40.68 -16.19
CA LEU A 333 19.04 41.36 -15.47
C LEU A 333 19.50 41.64 -14.02
N PRO A 334 19.33 42.86 -13.48
CA PRO A 334 19.86 43.26 -12.18
C PRO A 334 18.99 42.74 -11.01
N VAL A 335 18.72 41.43 -11.01
CA VAL A 335 17.94 40.69 -10.01
C VAL A 335 18.57 40.85 -8.63
N THR A 336 17.74 41.15 -7.63
CA THR A 336 18.17 41.26 -6.24
C THR A 336 18.30 39.87 -5.63
N THR A 337 19.44 39.57 -4.98
CA THR A 337 19.68 38.29 -4.30
C THR A 337 19.24 38.33 -2.84
N GLU A 338 19.06 37.17 -2.20
CA GLU A 338 18.73 37.09 -0.77
C GLU A 338 19.88 37.67 0.08
N ALA A 339 21.14 37.45 -0.32
CA ALA A 339 22.29 38.09 0.32
C ALA A 339 22.21 39.62 0.27
N ASP A 340 21.77 40.21 -0.85
CA ASP A 340 21.61 41.68 -0.94
C ASP A 340 20.57 42.22 0.04
N VAL A 341 19.54 41.44 0.35
CA VAL A 341 18.50 41.81 1.32
C VAL A 341 19.03 41.72 2.75
N LEU A 342 19.65 40.59 3.10
CA LEU A 342 20.18 40.35 4.44
C LEU A 342 21.29 41.34 4.81
N GLU A 343 22.13 41.71 3.85
CA GLU A 343 23.24 42.65 4.04
C GLU A 343 22.85 44.12 3.77
N GLY A 344 21.62 44.38 3.30
CA GLY A 344 21.15 45.74 3.01
C GLY A 344 21.88 46.44 1.84
N ARG A 345 22.39 45.69 0.86
CA ARG A 345 23.24 46.20 -0.23
C ARG A 345 22.50 46.99 -1.32
N VAL A 346 21.16 46.96 -1.34
CA VAL A 346 20.37 47.66 -2.37
C VAL A 346 20.16 49.14 -1.99
N PRO A 347 20.66 50.11 -2.79
CA PRO A 347 20.48 51.53 -2.52
C PRO A 347 19.00 51.96 -2.49
N PRO A 348 18.60 53.00 -1.73
CA PRO A 348 17.20 53.44 -1.64
C PRO A 348 16.54 53.83 -2.98
N MET A 349 17.33 54.38 -3.92
CA MET A 349 16.86 54.77 -5.25
C MET A 349 16.67 53.60 -6.20
N ARG A 350 17.34 52.46 -5.96
CA ARG A 350 17.27 51.32 -6.89
C ARG A 350 16.05 50.45 -6.55
N PRO A 351 15.19 50.09 -7.53
CA PRO A 351 14.13 49.13 -7.28
C PRO A 351 14.72 47.73 -7.04
N PHE A 352 14.08 46.98 -6.15
CA PHE A 352 14.28 45.55 -6.04
C PHE A 352 13.70 44.85 -7.26
N CYS A 353 14.36 43.79 -7.74
CA CYS A 353 13.98 43.10 -8.97
C CYS A 353 13.95 41.58 -8.75
N ASN A 354 12.85 40.95 -9.14
CA ASN A 354 12.74 39.49 -9.26
C ASN A 354 12.28 39.10 -10.67
N VAL A 355 12.63 37.90 -11.11
CA VAL A 355 12.22 37.34 -12.40
C VAL A 355 11.70 35.92 -12.26
N SER A 356 10.67 35.60 -13.03
CA SER A 356 10.09 34.26 -13.10
C SER A 356 9.59 33.94 -14.52
N LEU A 357 9.53 32.65 -14.85
CA LEU A 357 9.31 32.13 -16.19
C LEU A 357 8.06 31.24 -16.22
N SER A 358 7.18 31.40 -17.20
CA SER A 358 6.09 30.44 -17.42
C SER A 358 6.59 29.20 -18.17
N LEU A 359 5.78 28.15 -18.24
CA LEU A 359 6.07 26.99 -19.09
C LEU A 359 6.20 27.38 -20.57
N CYS A 360 5.30 28.24 -21.05
CA CYS A 360 5.34 28.80 -22.40
C CYS A 360 6.62 29.62 -22.61
N GLY A 361 7.07 30.35 -21.60
CA GLY A 361 8.33 31.08 -21.63
C GLY A 361 9.56 30.17 -21.72
N LEU A 362 9.63 29.10 -20.92
CA LEU A 362 10.70 28.09 -21.04
C LEU A 362 10.72 27.47 -22.44
N SER A 363 9.54 27.14 -22.98
CA SER A 363 9.40 26.59 -24.34
C SER A 363 9.88 27.59 -25.40
N ALA A 364 9.47 28.86 -25.29
CA ALA A 364 9.86 29.93 -26.20
C ALA A 364 11.37 30.23 -26.14
N LEU A 365 12.01 30.04 -24.98
CA LEU A 365 13.45 30.22 -24.80
C LEU A 365 14.28 28.99 -25.22
N GLY A 366 13.63 27.92 -25.70
CA GLY A 366 14.31 26.74 -26.26
C GLY A 366 14.44 25.52 -25.34
N ALA A 367 13.62 25.41 -24.28
CA ALA A 367 13.58 24.21 -23.44
C ALA A 367 13.26 22.95 -24.25
N THR A 368 14.04 21.88 -24.03
CA THR A 368 13.81 20.61 -24.71
C THR A 368 12.53 19.94 -24.21
N GLN A 369 11.88 19.13 -25.07
CA GLN A 369 10.70 18.36 -24.66
C GLN A 369 11.01 17.43 -23.48
N ALA A 370 12.21 16.84 -23.44
CA ALA A 370 12.63 15.97 -22.35
C ALA A 370 12.68 16.70 -21.00
N LEU A 371 13.12 17.96 -21.00
CA LEU A 371 13.09 18.81 -19.80
C LEU A 371 11.65 19.14 -19.43
N ILE A 372 10.83 19.57 -20.40
CA ILE A 372 9.40 19.89 -20.17
C ILE A 372 8.71 18.71 -19.50
N ASP A 373 8.84 17.50 -20.06
CA ASP A 373 8.24 16.26 -19.53
C ASP A 373 8.70 15.93 -18.10
N SER A 374 9.86 16.44 -17.67
CA SER A 374 10.39 16.26 -16.31
C SER A 374 9.86 17.25 -15.27
N LEU A 375 9.20 18.34 -15.72
CA LEU A 375 8.65 19.37 -14.83
C LEU A 375 7.38 18.88 -14.12
N PRO A 376 7.08 19.41 -12.91
CA PRO A 376 5.86 19.07 -12.17
C PRO A 376 4.60 19.27 -13.01
N GLN A 377 3.66 18.32 -12.93
CA GLN A 377 2.43 18.32 -13.74
C GLN A 377 1.63 19.61 -13.54
N ALA A 378 1.41 20.05 -12.29
CA ALA A 378 0.68 21.29 -12.01
C ALA A 378 1.28 22.52 -12.73
N PHE A 379 2.61 22.59 -12.86
CA PHE A 379 3.28 23.66 -13.61
C PHE A 379 3.12 23.49 -15.13
N ARG A 380 3.11 22.25 -15.63
CA ARG A 380 2.86 21.95 -17.05
C ARG A 380 1.42 22.23 -17.50
N GLU A 381 0.44 21.95 -16.66
CA GLU A 381 -0.98 22.19 -16.95
C GLU A 381 -1.32 23.68 -16.85
N GLY A 382 -0.71 24.38 -15.89
CA GLY A 382 -0.98 25.78 -15.62
C GLY A 382 -2.31 26.00 -14.89
N MET A 383 -2.48 27.19 -14.31
CA MET A 383 -3.60 27.48 -13.41
C MET A 383 -4.98 27.30 -14.06
N GLU A 384 -5.12 27.62 -15.35
CA GLU A 384 -6.39 27.50 -16.07
C GLU A 384 -6.89 26.05 -16.15
N GLN A 385 -6.04 25.11 -16.54
CA GLN A 385 -6.40 23.70 -16.61
C GLN A 385 -6.62 23.09 -15.21
N ARG A 386 -6.02 23.69 -14.17
CA ARG A 386 -6.17 23.29 -12.77
C ARG A 386 -7.39 23.90 -12.07
N ALA A 387 -8.23 24.69 -12.75
CA ALA A 387 -9.35 25.40 -12.13
C ALA A 387 -10.29 24.49 -11.31
N GLY A 388 -10.55 23.27 -11.80
CA GLY A 388 -11.32 22.25 -11.07
C GLY A 388 -10.69 21.89 -9.71
N VAL A 389 -9.39 21.57 -9.69
CA VAL A 389 -8.65 21.24 -8.46
C VAL A 389 -8.66 22.38 -7.45
N LEU A 390 -8.48 23.62 -7.95
CA LEU A 390 -8.44 24.84 -7.15
C LEU A 390 -9.79 25.22 -6.55
N GLY A 391 -10.89 24.68 -7.09
CA GLY A 391 -12.24 25.14 -6.78
C GLY A 391 -12.60 26.46 -7.44
N ASP A 392 -11.88 26.85 -8.51
CA ASP A 392 -12.19 27.99 -9.37
C ASP A 392 -13.35 27.65 -10.31
N LEU A 393 -14.53 27.48 -9.69
CA LEU A 393 -15.77 27.10 -10.34
C LEU A 393 -16.65 28.35 -10.56
N ARG A 394 -17.72 28.21 -11.36
CA ARG A 394 -18.75 29.25 -11.55
C ARG A 394 -18.07 30.59 -11.90
N GLY A 395 -18.33 31.68 -11.17
CA GLY A 395 -17.79 33.02 -11.46
C GLY A 395 -16.26 33.12 -11.46
N ASN A 396 -15.53 32.19 -10.85
CA ASN A 396 -14.07 32.15 -10.88
C ASN A 396 -13.50 31.26 -12.00
N HIS A 397 -14.35 30.58 -12.77
CA HIS A 397 -13.90 29.70 -13.85
C HIS A 397 -13.13 30.49 -14.93
N PRO A 398 -12.05 29.93 -15.53
CA PRO A 398 -11.23 30.63 -16.54
C PRO A 398 -11.99 31.29 -17.69
N GLN A 399 -13.13 30.73 -18.09
CA GLN A 399 -14.00 31.32 -19.12
C GLN A 399 -14.59 32.70 -18.74
N HIS A 400 -14.56 33.06 -17.46
CA HIS A 400 -15.05 34.34 -16.94
C HIS A 400 -13.93 35.28 -16.48
N TRP A 401 -12.67 34.89 -16.66
CA TRP A 401 -11.52 35.69 -16.25
C TRP A 401 -11.47 37.03 -17.00
N LYS A 402 -11.18 38.10 -16.25
CA LYS A 402 -10.91 39.43 -16.78
C LYS A 402 -9.43 39.53 -17.11
N LEU A 403 -9.07 39.09 -18.32
CA LEU A 403 -7.68 39.02 -18.76
C LEU A 403 -6.96 40.39 -18.72
N PRO A 404 -5.63 40.40 -18.49
CA PRO A 404 -4.82 41.61 -18.59
C PRO A 404 -5.01 42.32 -19.93
N ARG A 405 -4.91 43.64 -19.96
CA ARG A 405 -5.09 44.43 -21.19
C ARG A 405 -3.76 44.93 -21.72
N ARG A 406 -3.52 44.73 -23.01
CA ARG A 406 -2.38 45.31 -23.74
C ARG A 406 -2.55 46.82 -23.89
N GLU A 407 -1.48 47.52 -24.27
CA GLU A 407 -1.54 48.98 -24.54
C GLU A 407 -2.58 49.34 -25.61
N ASP A 408 -2.82 48.45 -26.58
CA ASP A 408 -3.83 48.62 -27.62
C ASP A 408 -5.26 48.22 -27.18
N GLY A 409 -5.46 47.92 -25.89
CA GLY A 409 -6.75 47.55 -25.30
C GLY A 409 -7.19 46.09 -25.51
N ARG A 410 -6.48 45.31 -26.34
CA ARG A 410 -6.80 43.89 -26.53
C ARG A 410 -6.43 43.07 -25.29
N PRO A 411 -7.17 41.99 -24.98
CA PRO A 411 -6.76 41.09 -23.90
C PRO A 411 -5.44 40.42 -24.24
N ALA A 412 -4.56 40.30 -23.25
CA ALA A 412 -3.37 39.48 -23.30
C ALA A 412 -3.73 38.10 -22.74
N ASP A 413 -3.62 37.09 -23.58
CA ASP A 413 -3.82 35.70 -23.17
C ASP A 413 -2.71 35.30 -22.17
N PRO A 414 -3.02 34.64 -21.05
CA PRO A 414 -2.00 34.19 -20.09
C PRO A 414 -0.92 33.30 -20.71
N SER A 415 -1.24 32.52 -21.75
CA SER A 415 -0.27 31.71 -22.51
C SER A 415 0.77 32.55 -23.27
N ALA A 416 0.45 33.81 -23.58
CA ALA A 416 1.34 34.76 -24.21
C ALA A 416 2.37 35.35 -23.23
N VAL A 417 2.16 35.19 -21.92
CA VAL A 417 3.07 35.68 -20.88
C VAL A 417 4.19 34.67 -20.67
N HIS A 418 5.40 35.02 -21.12
CA HIS A 418 6.59 34.16 -21.06
C HIS A 418 7.43 34.44 -19.81
N ILE A 419 7.59 35.72 -19.48
CA ILE A 419 8.44 36.20 -18.39
C ILE A 419 7.62 37.16 -17.53
N VAL A 420 7.76 37.03 -16.22
CA VAL A 420 7.21 37.99 -15.24
C VAL A 420 8.35 38.62 -14.48
N VAL A 421 8.44 39.95 -14.56
CA VAL A 421 9.38 40.76 -13.78
C VAL A 421 8.60 41.51 -12.70
N GLN A 422 9.06 41.38 -11.46
CA GLN A 422 8.54 42.15 -10.33
C GLN A 422 9.55 43.25 -10.01
N LEU A 423 9.13 44.51 -10.14
CA LEU A 423 9.87 45.66 -9.61
C LEU A 423 9.19 46.12 -8.34
N ARG A 424 9.92 46.17 -7.22
CA ARG A 424 9.40 46.68 -5.95
C ARG A 424 10.26 47.82 -5.48
N TRP A 425 9.64 48.91 -5.06
CA TRP A 425 10.38 50.13 -4.78
C TRP A 425 9.96 50.77 -3.46
N ARG A 426 10.95 51.41 -2.85
CA ARG A 426 10.74 52.46 -1.83
C ARG A 426 10.35 53.74 -2.57
N ASP A 427 9.76 54.72 -1.88
CA ASP A 427 9.29 55.97 -2.53
C ASP A 427 10.38 56.62 -3.42
N ALA A 428 11.62 56.63 -2.93
CA ALA A 428 12.77 57.18 -3.63
C ALA A 428 13.11 56.44 -4.94
N GLY A 429 12.81 55.14 -5.05
CA GLY A 429 13.15 54.31 -6.21
C GLY A 429 12.07 54.19 -7.28
N ARG A 430 10.96 54.93 -7.15
CA ARG A 430 9.86 54.90 -8.13
C ARG A 430 10.30 55.39 -9.52
N ALA A 431 11.14 56.42 -9.58
CA ALA A 431 11.63 56.98 -10.84
C ALA A 431 12.53 55.99 -11.60
N ASP A 432 13.44 55.33 -10.89
CA ASP A 432 14.32 54.30 -11.47
C ASP A 432 13.53 53.06 -11.94
N ALA A 433 12.47 52.69 -11.23
CA ALA A 433 11.56 51.64 -11.69
C ALA A 433 10.86 52.02 -13.01
N GLN A 434 10.41 53.26 -13.13
CA GLN A 434 9.82 53.77 -14.38
C GLN A 434 10.87 53.81 -15.50
N ALA A 435 12.08 54.30 -15.21
CA ALA A 435 13.18 54.34 -16.19
C ALA A 435 13.57 52.94 -16.68
N PHE A 436 13.53 51.92 -15.81
CA PHE A 436 13.73 50.53 -16.21
C PHE A 436 12.67 50.07 -17.22
N ILE A 437 11.39 50.40 -16.97
CA ILE A 437 10.27 50.04 -17.86
C ILE A 437 10.42 50.75 -19.20
N ASP A 438 10.68 52.06 -19.19
CA ASP A 438 10.79 52.88 -20.40
C ASP A 438 12.02 52.50 -21.25
N ALA A 439 13.04 51.91 -20.63
CA ALA A 439 14.24 51.44 -21.32
C ALA A 439 14.06 50.11 -22.05
N LEU A 440 12.97 49.36 -21.83
CA LEU A 440 12.70 48.08 -22.51
C LEU A 440 12.54 48.31 -24.01
N ASN A 441 13.32 47.59 -24.81
CA ASN A 441 13.28 47.68 -26.27
C ASN A 441 13.18 46.28 -26.90
N PRO A 442 12.07 45.94 -27.58
CA PRO A 442 11.87 44.59 -28.13
C PRO A 442 12.96 44.12 -29.10
N ALA A 443 13.52 45.02 -29.91
CA ALA A 443 14.55 44.66 -30.89
C ALA A 443 15.93 44.43 -30.26
N ARG A 444 16.24 45.18 -29.18
CA ARG A 444 17.51 45.05 -28.45
C ARG A 444 17.48 43.89 -27.45
N ASP A 445 16.40 43.81 -26.68
CA ASP A 445 16.30 42.93 -25.51
C ASP A 445 15.65 41.58 -25.84
N GLY A 446 15.03 41.44 -27.02
CA GLY A 446 14.29 40.23 -27.39
C GLY A 446 13.01 40.00 -26.58
N VAL A 447 12.57 40.97 -25.78
CA VAL A 447 11.35 40.89 -24.95
C VAL A 447 10.43 42.08 -25.18
N ALA A 448 9.12 41.83 -25.22
CA ALA A 448 8.09 42.84 -25.39
C ALA A 448 7.17 42.92 -24.16
N LEU A 449 6.87 44.14 -23.71
CA LEU A 449 5.90 44.38 -22.64
C LEU A 449 4.47 44.12 -23.14
N LEU A 450 3.79 43.15 -22.54
CA LEU A 450 2.37 42.89 -22.82
C LEU A 450 1.45 43.68 -21.91
N HIS A 451 1.76 43.72 -20.61
CA HIS A 451 0.93 44.38 -19.62
C HIS A 451 1.77 44.81 -18.42
N ARG A 452 1.41 45.96 -17.84
CA ARG A 452 1.94 46.48 -16.59
C ARG A 452 0.81 46.55 -15.57
N GLN A 453 0.96 45.84 -14.47
CA GLN A 453 0.08 45.96 -13.31
C GLN A 453 0.79 46.74 -12.20
N ALA A 454 0.38 47.98 -12.00
CA ALA A 454 0.86 48.81 -10.90
C ALA A 454 0.30 48.28 -9.56
N MET A 455 1.12 48.34 -8.51
CA MET A 455 0.82 47.88 -7.16
C MET A 455 1.20 48.95 -6.14
N VAL A 456 0.46 49.00 -5.04
CA VAL A 456 0.58 50.00 -3.99
C VAL A 456 0.61 49.34 -2.62
N ARG A 457 1.41 49.89 -1.70
CA ARG A 457 1.39 49.50 -0.30
C ARG A 457 0.38 50.38 0.45
N ASN A 458 -0.80 49.83 0.72
CA ASN A 458 -1.80 50.52 1.53
C ASN A 458 -1.33 50.59 2.99
N LYS A 459 -1.35 51.79 3.57
CA LYS A 459 -1.01 52.05 4.97
C LYS A 459 -2.26 52.50 5.72
N GLY A 460 -2.58 51.82 6.82
CA GLY A 460 -3.61 52.20 7.76
C GLY A 460 -3.14 53.23 8.80
N PRO A 461 -3.99 53.53 9.80
CA PRO A 461 -3.61 54.36 10.94
C PRO A 461 -2.33 53.86 11.61
N GLY A 462 -1.40 54.77 11.94
CA GLY A 462 -0.11 54.42 12.53
C GLY A 462 0.94 53.84 11.55
N GLY A 463 0.67 53.86 10.23
CA GLY A 463 1.63 53.44 9.21
C GLY A 463 1.71 51.93 8.97
N VAL A 464 0.83 51.16 9.62
CA VAL A 464 0.74 49.69 9.49
C VAL A 464 0.25 49.31 8.09
N THR A 465 0.87 48.32 7.47
CA THR A 465 0.40 47.79 6.18
C THR A 465 -0.94 47.07 6.34
N GLN A 466 -1.92 47.41 5.49
CA GLN A 466 -3.25 46.79 5.48
C GLN A 466 -3.65 46.38 4.06
N GLU A 467 -4.49 45.36 3.93
CA GLU A 467 -5.18 45.05 2.67
C GLU A 467 -6.48 45.87 2.50
N ALA A 468 -7.19 45.72 1.38
CA ALA A 468 -8.28 46.64 1.02
C ALA A 468 -9.53 46.54 1.93
N PHE A 469 -9.74 45.42 2.63
CA PHE A 469 -10.78 45.29 3.67
C PHE A 469 -10.37 45.86 5.04
N GLY A 470 -9.14 46.36 5.18
CA GLY A 470 -8.64 47.05 6.38
C GLY A 470 -7.92 46.16 7.40
N PHE A 471 -7.59 44.91 7.07
CA PHE A 471 -6.84 44.02 7.95
C PHE A 471 -5.33 44.17 7.77
N MET A 472 -4.59 44.10 8.89
CA MET A 472 -3.14 43.90 8.87
C MET A 472 -2.82 42.55 8.19
N ASP A 473 -1.96 42.59 7.17
CA ASP A 473 -1.51 41.40 6.43
C ASP A 473 0.00 41.15 6.63
N GLY A 474 0.46 39.95 6.29
CA GLY A 474 1.87 39.56 6.33
C GLY A 474 2.36 38.98 7.66
N ILE A 475 1.47 38.76 8.64
CA ILE A 475 1.84 38.36 10.02
C ILE A 475 2.41 36.93 10.10
N SER A 476 1.68 35.91 9.64
CA SER A 476 2.11 34.50 9.70
C SER A 476 2.72 34.10 8.35
N GLN A 477 4.01 33.80 8.37
CA GLN A 477 4.83 33.45 7.21
C GLN A 477 5.81 32.34 7.61
N PRO A 478 5.97 31.29 6.79
CA PRO A 478 6.95 30.25 7.09
C PRO A 478 8.39 30.80 7.07
N SER A 479 9.27 30.27 7.94
CA SER A 479 10.70 30.58 7.99
C SER A 479 11.53 29.31 7.78
N ALA A 480 12.57 29.38 6.96
CA ALA A 480 13.52 28.27 6.76
C ALA A 480 14.79 28.37 7.63
N ALA A 481 14.90 29.42 8.45
CA ALA A 481 16.03 29.63 9.36
C ALA A 481 15.66 29.11 10.75
N PRO A 482 16.50 28.26 11.38
CA PRO A 482 16.34 27.90 12.78
C PRO A 482 16.48 29.14 13.67
N ASP A 483 15.54 29.34 14.57
CA ASP A 483 15.47 30.48 15.48
C ASP A 483 15.34 29.97 16.92
N ALA A 484 16.42 30.06 17.69
CA ALA A 484 16.42 29.64 19.09
C ALA A 484 15.40 30.42 19.96
N SER A 485 14.91 31.57 19.50
CA SER A 485 13.89 32.35 20.20
C SER A 485 12.48 31.77 20.12
N VAL A 486 12.23 30.78 19.24
CA VAL A 486 10.92 30.09 19.18
C VAL A 486 10.77 28.97 20.21
N ALA A 487 11.81 28.67 20.99
CA ALA A 487 11.77 27.67 22.04
C ALA A 487 10.74 28.05 23.13
N GLY A 488 9.73 27.20 23.33
CA GLY A 488 8.67 27.42 24.33
C GLY A 488 7.42 28.14 23.81
N LEU A 489 7.40 28.58 22.55
CA LEU A 489 6.18 29.08 21.89
C LEU A 489 5.14 27.95 21.70
N GLN A 490 3.86 28.31 21.71
CA GLN A 490 2.75 27.40 21.40
C GLN A 490 2.72 27.00 19.92
N TRP A 491 3.33 27.82 19.05
CA TRP A 491 3.42 27.59 17.62
C TRP A 491 4.66 28.26 17.01
N THR A 492 5.39 27.52 16.19
CA THR A 492 6.47 28.05 15.34
C THR A 492 6.05 28.03 13.86
N ASP A 493 6.51 29.03 13.12
CA ASP A 493 6.38 29.07 11.65
C ASP A 493 7.63 28.52 10.94
N GLU A 494 8.54 27.89 11.67
CA GLU A 494 9.69 27.18 11.08
C GLU A 494 9.26 26.01 10.19
N VAL A 495 9.94 25.89 9.07
CA VAL A 495 9.77 24.81 8.10
C VAL A 495 11.12 24.36 7.56
N PRO A 496 11.24 23.10 7.13
CA PRO A 496 12.38 22.69 6.31
C PRO A 496 12.49 23.54 5.05
N ARG A 497 13.73 23.83 4.62
CA ARG A 497 14.00 24.65 3.44
C ARG A 497 13.31 24.12 2.18
N GLY A 498 13.13 22.81 2.08
CA GLY A 498 12.42 22.15 0.98
C GLY A 498 10.94 22.51 0.84
N GLU A 499 10.32 23.15 1.84
CA GLU A 499 8.96 23.70 1.67
C GLU A 499 8.96 25.00 0.83
N LEU A 500 10.10 25.71 0.77
CA LEU A 500 10.21 27.02 0.12
C LEU A 500 11.05 26.97 -1.15
N LEU A 501 12.12 26.16 -1.15
CA LEU A 501 13.08 26.02 -2.25
C LEU A 501 13.17 24.58 -2.74
N LEU A 502 13.37 24.41 -4.04
CA LEU A 502 13.61 23.13 -4.68
C LEU A 502 15.03 22.62 -4.40
N GLY A 503 15.18 21.31 -4.23
CA GLY A 503 16.48 20.66 -4.02
C GLY A 503 16.79 20.27 -2.57
N TRP A 504 15.88 20.57 -1.63
CA TRP A 504 15.96 20.18 -0.22
C TRP A 504 14.76 19.33 0.19
N ARG A 505 14.90 18.65 1.33
CA ARG A 505 13.83 17.85 1.92
C ARG A 505 12.72 18.73 2.49
N THR A 506 11.48 18.31 2.27
CA THR A 506 10.31 18.84 2.98
C THR A 506 10.16 18.18 4.34
N SER A 507 9.20 18.65 5.15
CA SER A 507 8.78 17.99 6.39
C SER A 507 8.22 16.58 6.16
N ARG A 508 7.95 16.22 4.91
CA ARG A 508 7.31 14.97 4.49
C ARG A 508 8.31 13.96 3.91
N ASP A 509 9.58 14.32 3.76
CA ASP A 509 10.59 13.49 3.09
C ASP A 509 11.54 12.79 4.05
N ALA A 510 11.73 11.48 3.84
CA ALA A 510 12.78 10.70 4.50
C ALA A 510 14.06 10.54 3.64
N MET A 511 13.95 10.82 2.34
CA MET A 511 15.01 10.68 1.34
C MET A 511 15.31 12.04 0.68
N PRO A 512 16.48 12.24 0.06
CA PRO A 512 16.82 13.47 -0.66
C PRO A 512 15.86 13.74 -1.83
N VAL A 513 15.53 15.01 -2.06
CA VAL A 513 14.63 15.46 -3.14
C VAL A 513 15.24 16.65 -3.89
N PRO A 514 15.47 16.57 -5.22
CA PRO A 514 15.43 15.37 -6.05
C PRO A 514 16.64 14.47 -5.79
N ALA A 515 16.51 13.18 -6.12
CA ALA A 515 17.58 12.18 -5.95
C ALA A 515 18.82 12.43 -6.84
N ALA A 516 18.65 13.19 -7.93
CA ALA A 516 19.71 13.59 -8.86
C ALA A 516 19.70 15.11 -9.08
N PRO A 517 20.85 15.74 -9.36
CA PRO A 517 20.92 17.17 -9.68
C PRO A 517 20.01 17.59 -10.83
N ASN A 518 19.40 18.76 -10.70
CA ASN A 518 18.66 19.40 -11.79
C ASN A 518 19.16 20.85 -11.96
N PRO A 519 19.97 21.14 -12.99
CA PRO A 519 20.58 22.46 -13.19
C PRO A 519 19.58 23.60 -13.34
N LEU A 520 18.34 23.33 -13.79
CA LEU A 520 17.31 24.35 -13.90
C LEU A 520 16.57 24.55 -12.58
N LEU A 521 16.13 23.46 -11.94
CA LEU A 521 15.21 23.50 -10.79
C LEU A 521 15.91 23.71 -9.44
N ASP A 522 17.14 23.23 -9.28
CA ASP A 522 17.86 23.28 -8.01
C ASP A 522 17.98 24.74 -7.51
N LYS A 523 17.68 24.94 -6.22
CA LYS A 523 17.72 26.24 -5.52
C LYS A 523 16.66 27.25 -6.00
N GLY A 524 15.80 26.87 -6.93
CA GLY A 524 14.67 27.68 -7.39
C GLY A 524 13.41 27.53 -6.51
N SER A 525 12.31 28.12 -6.96
CA SER A 525 10.98 27.98 -6.33
C SER A 525 9.90 28.16 -7.40
N PHE A 526 8.64 27.88 -7.07
CA PHE A 526 7.51 28.28 -7.90
C PHE A 526 6.82 29.50 -7.31
N LEU A 527 6.35 30.38 -8.19
CA LEU A 527 5.55 31.55 -7.88
C LEU A 527 4.14 31.36 -8.43
N VAL A 528 3.16 31.49 -7.54
CA VAL A 528 1.75 31.60 -7.90
C VAL A 528 1.34 33.07 -7.88
N ILE A 529 0.68 33.53 -8.94
CA ILE A 529 0.10 34.88 -9.02
C ILE A 529 -1.41 34.78 -9.23
N ARG A 530 -2.18 35.53 -8.45
CA ARG A 530 -3.63 35.70 -8.65
C ARG A 530 -4.01 37.16 -8.47
N LYS A 531 -4.63 37.76 -9.48
CA LYS A 531 -5.25 39.08 -9.35
C LYS A 531 -6.65 38.90 -8.76
N LEU A 532 -6.81 39.35 -7.52
CA LEU A 532 -8.04 39.21 -6.74
C LEU A 532 -8.67 40.58 -6.53
N ARG A 533 -9.80 40.84 -7.18
CA ARG A 533 -10.57 42.07 -6.99
C ARG A 533 -11.32 42.00 -5.67
N GLN A 534 -11.29 43.08 -4.88
CA GLN A 534 -11.95 43.15 -3.57
C GLN A 534 -13.09 44.17 -3.58
N TYR A 535 -14.32 43.70 -3.40
CA TYR A 535 -15.53 44.54 -3.32
C TYR A 535 -15.78 45.03 -1.89
N VAL A 536 -15.00 46.04 -1.48
CA VAL A 536 -15.06 46.61 -0.12
C VAL A 536 -16.47 47.08 0.25
N ASP A 537 -17.17 47.75 -0.68
CA ASP A 537 -18.51 48.28 -0.42
C ASP A 537 -19.55 47.17 -0.21
N ARG A 538 -19.44 46.06 -0.97
CA ARG A 538 -20.33 44.89 -0.81
C ARG A 538 -20.14 44.25 0.56
N LEU A 539 -18.89 44.05 0.98
CA LEU A 539 -18.58 43.51 2.29
C LEU A 539 -19.10 44.42 3.40
N ARG A 540 -18.83 45.73 3.29
CA ARG A 540 -19.23 46.73 4.28
C ARG A 540 -20.75 46.75 4.46
N ALA A 541 -21.49 46.87 3.36
CA ALA A 541 -22.96 46.90 3.38
C ALA A 541 -23.54 45.62 3.97
N ARG A 542 -22.98 44.45 3.63
CA ARG A 542 -23.45 43.18 4.20
C ARG A 542 -23.18 43.08 5.69
N LEU A 543 -21.98 43.47 6.14
CA LEU A 543 -21.64 43.46 7.56
C LEU A 543 -22.51 44.43 8.38
N ASP A 544 -22.81 45.62 7.85
CA ASP A 544 -23.71 46.59 8.52
C ASP A 544 -25.12 46.02 8.68
N GLN A 545 -25.65 45.40 7.61
CA GLN A 545 -26.95 44.74 7.66
C GLN A 545 -26.98 43.60 8.69
N GLN A 546 -25.97 42.75 8.70
CA GLN A 546 -25.92 41.57 9.58
C GLN A 546 -25.63 41.93 11.04
N ALA A 547 -24.79 42.94 11.30
CA ALA A 547 -24.56 43.47 12.65
C ALA A 547 -25.87 43.95 13.27
N ALA A 548 -26.67 44.72 12.52
CA ALA A 548 -27.98 45.18 12.95
C ALA A 548 -28.97 44.02 13.18
N ALA A 549 -29.00 43.04 12.27
CA ALA A 549 -29.92 41.90 12.36
C ALA A 549 -29.60 40.94 13.51
N LEU A 550 -28.32 40.72 13.81
CA LEU A 550 -27.87 39.78 14.84
C LEU A 550 -27.66 40.44 16.21
N GLY A 551 -27.69 41.77 16.29
CA GLY A 551 -27.40 42.50 17.53
C GLY A 551 -25.94 42.37 17.98
N LEU A 552 -25.02 42.10 17.05
CA LEU A 552 -23.59 41.91 17.33
C LEU A 552 -22.75 43.05 16.75
N PRO A 553 -21.62 43.43 17.37
CA PRO A 553 -20.72 44.43 16.82
C PRO A 553 -20.18 44.01 15.45
N LYS A 554 -20.13 44.96 14.52
CA LYS A 554 -19.60 44.75 13.16
C LYS A 554 -18.17 44.22 13.18
N GLU A 555 -17.33 44.80 14.02
CA GLU A 555 -15.92 44.47 14.15
C GLU A 555 -15.74 43.02 14.66
N LEU A 556 -16.66 42.55 15.51
CA LEU A 556 -16.67 41.16 15.97
C LEU A 556 -17.00 40.21 14.81
N LEU A 557 -18.03 40.51 14.00
CA LEU A 557 -18.37 39.69 12.83
C LEU A 557 -17.22 39.64 11.83
N GLN A 558 -16.61 40.79 11.55
CA GLN A 558 -15.43 40.91 10.70
C GLN A 558 -14.25 40.08 11.26
N ALA A 559 -14.01 40.15 12.57
CA ALA A 559 -12.96 39.36 13.22
C ALA A 559 -13.25 37.86 13.20
N LYS A 560 -14.52 37.44 13.38
CA LYS A 560 -14.94 36.03 13.28
C LYS A 560 -14.81 35.47 11.86
N MET A 561 -15.07 36.28 10.82
CA MET A 561 -14.85 35.91 9.43
C MET A 561 -13.35 35.71 9.13
N MET A 562 -12.49 36.60 9.61
CA MET A 562 -11.05 36.53 9.34
C MET A 562 -10.32 35.53 10.26
N GLY A 563 -10.73 35.44 11.53
CA GLY A 563 -10.00 34.80 12.63
C GLY A 563 -8.97 35.72 13.31
N ARG A 564 -8.90 36.99 12.87
CA ARG A 564 -8.08 38.06 13.46
C ARG A 564 -8.87 39.36 13.49
N TRP A 565 -8.57 40.20 14.46
CA TRP A 565 -9.00 41.60 14.45
C TRP A 565 -8.27 42.40 13.36
N PRO A 566 -8.81 43.55 12.92
CA PRO A 566 -8.14 44.39 11.90
C PRO A 566 -6.71 44.80 12.24
N ASP A 567 -6.38 44.90 13.53
CA ASP A 567 -5.03 45.19 14.05
C ASP A 567 -4.08 43.98 14.09
N GLY A 568 -4.53 42.81 13.64
CA GLY A 568 -3.74 41.59 13.56
C GLY A 568 -3.85 40.65 14.77
N ARG A 569 -4.44 41.08 15.89
CA ARG A 569 -4.60 40.21 17.08
C ARG A 569 -5.44 38.97 16.76
N PRO A 570 -5.03 37.76 17.15
CA PRO A 570 -5.79 36.54 16.88
C PRO A 570 -7.05 36.45 17.74
N VAL A 571 -8.19 36.07 17.15
CA VAL A 571 -9.46 35.96 17.89
C VAL A 571 -9.41 34.84 18.94
N VAL A 572 -8.66 33.76 18.67
CA VAL A 572 -8.49 32.64 19.61
C VAL A 572 -7.62 33.00 20.83
N ALA A 573 -6.87 34.10 20.80
CA ALA A 573 -5.99 34.52 21.89
C ALA A 573 -5.98 36.06 22.03
N SER A 574 -7.17 36.67 22.05
CA SER A 574 -7.34 38.14 22.01
C SER A 574 -6.72 38.92 23.18
N THR A 575 -6.42 38.24 24.29
CA THR A 575 -5.76 38.82 25.48
C THR A 575 -4.23 38.72 25.43
N SER A 576 -3.67 38.01 24.45
CA SER A 576 -2.23 37.91 24.26
C SER A 576 -1.69 39.14 23.54
N THR A 577 -0.52 39.61 23.95
CA THR A 577 0.25 40.65 23.22
C THR A 577 1.01 40.06 22.04
N ALA A 578 1.18 38.74 21.97
CA ALA A 578 1.80 38.07 20.85
C ALA A 578 0.81 37.94 19.68
N THR A 579 1.18 38.47 18.51
CA THR A 579 0.31 38.47 17.33
C THR A 579 0.27 37.11 16.63
N ASN A 580 1.21 36.20 16.88
CA ASN A 580 1.32 34.95 16.13
C ASN A 580 1.61 33.68 16.95
N ASP A 581 1.92 33.80 18.25
CA ASP A 581 2.16 32.67 19.16
C ASP A 581 0.84 32.08 19.69
N PHE A 582 0.21 31.21 18.89
CA PHE A 582 -0.99 30.47 19.29
C PHE A 582 -1.21 29.25 18.38
N ASN A 583 -1.96 28.27 18.89
CA ASN A 583 -2.59 27.21 18.11
C ASN A 583 -4.09 27.11 18.47
N TYR A 584 -4.81 26.12 17.92
CA TYR A 584 -6.25 25.94 18.18
C TYR A 584 -6.59 24.79 19.14
N ALA A 585 -5.62 24.20 19.83
CA ALA A 585 -5.86 23.07 20.73
C ALA A 585 -6.81 23.44 21.89
N ALA A 586 -6.68 24.65 22.42
CA ALA A 586 -7.58 25.18 23.47
C ALA A 586 -8.95 25.66 22.93
N ASP A 587 -9.18 25.57 21.61
CA ASP A 587 -10.43 25.97 20.94
C ASP A 587 -10.92 24.85 20.01
N ALA A 588 -10.94 23.62 20.54
CA ALA A 588 -11.30 22.41 19.82
C ALA A 588 -12.74 22.41 19.27
N GLN A 589 -13.64 23.16 19.91
CA GLN A 589 -15.04 23.34 19.50
C GLN A 589 -15.27 24.51 18.52
N GLY A 590 -14.23 25.29 18.21
CA GLY A 590 -14.37 26.46 17.33
C GLY A 590 -15.17 27.63 17.93
N SER A 591 -15.37 27.62 19.25
CA SER A 591 -16.17 28.61 19.98
C SER A 591 -15.58 30.02 19.90
N ARG A 592 -14.24 30.12 19.92
CA ARG A 592 -13.54 31.41 19.80
C ARG A 592 -13.30 31.77 18.35
N CYS A 593 -12.55 30.98 17.61
CA CYS A 593 -12.26 31.20 16.21
C CYS A 593 -13.04 30.17 15.37
N PRO A 594 -14.05 30.57 14.57
CA PRO A 594 -14.84 29.62 13.79
C PRO A 594 -13.96 28.71 12.92
N PHE A 595 -14.35 27.44 12.74
CA PHE A 595 -13.64 26.49 11.88
C PHE A 595 -13.48 27.00 10.45
N HIS A 596 -14.42 27.84 10.00
CA HIS A 596 -14.45 28.39 8.64
C HIS A 596 -13.83 29.78 8.53
N ALA A 597 -13.26 30.31 9.61
CA ALA A 597 -12.54 31.59 9.59
C ALA A 597 -11.31 31.51 8.67
N HIS A 598 -11.04 32.60 7.95
CA HIS A 598 -10.05 32.66 6.88
C HIS A 598 -8.66 32.12 7.28
N VAL A 599 -8.09 32.64 8.38
CA VAL A 599 -6.75 32.22 8.82
C VAL A 599 -6.73 30.81 9.40
N ARG A 600 -7.84 30.32 9.98
CA ARG A 600 -7.94 28.96 10.53
C ARG A 600 -8.08 27.93 9.41
N ARG A 601 -8.77 28.25 8.32
CA ARG A 601 -8.84 27.38 7.14
C ARG A 601 -7.52 27.33 6.39
N ALA A 602 -6.89 28.48 6.17
CA ALA A 602 -5.62 28.58 5.45
C ALA A 602 -4.45 27.92 6.21
N ASN A 603 -4.47 27.99 7.55
CA ASN A 603 -3.52 27.30 8.42
C ASN A 603 -4.23 26.79 9.69
N PRO A 604 -4.63 25.51 9.75
CA PRO A 604 -5.37 24.94 10.87
C PRO A 604 -4.52 24.67 12.11
N ARG A 605 -3.20 24.94 12.08
CA ARG A 605 -2.27 24.83 13.20
C ARG A 605 -2.41 23.56 14.05
N ALA A 606 -2.56 22.42 13.38
CA ALA A 606 -2.79 21.14 14.03
C ALA A 606 -1.55 20.64 14.80
N ILE A 607 -1.77 20.14 16.01
CA ILE A 607 -0.76 19.55 16.90
C ILE A 607 -1.16 18.10 17.18
N GLY A 608 -0.24 17.16 16.96
CA GLY A 608 -0.40 15.74 17.28
C GLY A 608 0.51 15.30 18.44
N ALA A 609 0.52 14.00 18.74
CA ALA A 609 1.30 13.42 19.84
C ALA A 609 2.83 13.67 19.73
N GLY A 610 3.34 13.88 18.52
CA GLY A 610 4.75 14.18 18.25
C GLY A 610 5.05 15.66 17.99
N GLY A 611 4.12 16.59 18.27
CA GLY A 611 4.27 18.02 18.00
C GLY A 611 3.47 18.49 16.78
N GLN A 612 3.96 19.53 16.09
CA GLN A 612 3.29 20.11 14.92
C GLN A 612 3.08 19.08 13.80
N VAL A 613 1.85 19.02 13.29
CA VAL A 613 1.54 18.20 12.11
C VAL A 613 2.06 18.93 10.86
N ALA A 614 2.71 18.19 9.96
CA ALA A 614 3.16 18.72 8.67
C ALA A 614 1.94 19.19 7.84
N LEU A 615 1.83 20.50 7.65
CA LEU A 615 0.76 21.15 6.89
C LEU A 615 1.36 21.91 5.71
N PRO A 616 0.62 22.10 4.60
CA PRO A 616 1.04 22.95 3.50
C PRO A 616 1.28 24.38 3.98
N ARG A 617 2.42 24.96 3.60
CA ARG A 617 2.82 26.32 3.96
C ARG A 617 3.06 27.15 2.71
N LEU A 618 2.66 28.42 2.74
CA LEU A 618 2.84 29.36 1.63
C LEU A 618 3.63 30.57 2.10
N LEU A 619 4.65 30.96 1.34
CA LEU A 619 5.39 32.19 1.59
C LEU A 619 4.77 33.33 0.78
N ARG A 620 3.89 34.10 1.42
CA ARG A 620 3.07 35.12 0.75
C ARG A 620 3.84 36.43 0.63
N ARG A 621 3.87 36.99 -0.57
CA ARG A 621 4.52 38.28 -0.91
C ARG A 621 3.60 39.19 -1.73
N GLY A 622 2.30 39.05 -1.55
CA GLY A 622 1.30 39.87 -2.23
C GLY A 622 1.43 41.38 -1.97
N MET A 623 0.76 42.17 -2.81
CA MET A 623 0.65 43.62 -2.67
C MET A 623 -0.70 44.10 -3.22
N SER A 624 -1.25 45.15 -2.64
CA SER A 624 -2.52 45.72 -3.13
C SER A 624 -2.36 46.39 -4.49
N TYR A 625 -3.46 46.54 -5.21
CA TYR A 625 -3.57 47.40 -6.39
C TYR A 625 -4.82 48.27 -6.27
N GLY A 626 -4.81 49.42 -6.97
CA GLY A 626 -5.82 50.46 -6.82
C GLY A 626 -5.65 51.26 -5.52
N ALA A 627 -5.81 52.58 -5.59
CA ALA A 627 -5.76 53.44 -4.42
C ALA A 627 -7.01 53.25 -3.54
N PRO A 628 -6.94 53.59 -2.24
CA PRO A 628 -8.14 53.68 -1.40
C PRO A 628 -9.15 54.67 -2.02
N GLY A 629 -10.28 54.15 -2.48
CA GLY A 629 -11.33 54.94 -3.16
C GLY A 629 -11.63 54.47 -4.59
N ASP A 630 -10.68 53.78 -5.24
CA ASP A 630 -10.85 53.33 -6.63
C ASP A 630 -11.90 52.22 -6.78
N GLU A 631 -12.67 52.20 -7.85
CA GLU A 631 -13.61 51.09 -8.07
C GLU A 631 -12.87 49.78 -8.38
N ASP A 632 -11.76 49.84 -9.13
CA ASP A 632 -10.89 48.69 -9.39
C ASP A 632 -9.72 48.64 -8.40
N ARG A 633 -9.96 47.90 -7.30
CA ARG A 633 -8.95 47.68 -6.26
C ARG A 633 -8.97 46.24 -5.77
N GLY A 634 -7.85 45.80 -5.21
CA GLY A 634 -7.76 44.49 -4.58
C GLY A 634 -6.34 44.07 -4.25
N LEU A 635 -6.07 42.78 -4.40
CA LEU A 635 -4.80 42.15 -4.04
C LEU A 635 -4.21 41.41 -5.25
N LEU A 636 -2.97 41.72 -5.61
CA LEU A 636 -2.13 40.82 -6.38
C LEU A 636 -1.54 39.81 -5.39
N PHE A 637 -2.26 38.69 -5.22
CA PHE A 637 -1.81 37.58 -4.40
C PHE A 637 -0.60 36.95 -5.07
N MET A 638 0.49 36.81 -4.31
CA MET A 638 1.73 36.20 -4.74
C MET A 638 2.20 35.26 -3.65
N ALA A 639 2.47 34.00 -3.99
CA ALA A 639 2.98 33.01 -3.04
C ALA A 639 4.12 32.19 -3.66
N TYR A 640 5.17 31.99 -2.88
CA TYR A 640 6.28 31.11 -3.23
C TYR A 640 6.14 29.76 -2.52
N ASN A 641 6.41 28.68 -3.25
CA ASN A 641 6.33 27.31 -2.77
C ASN A 641 7.24 26.38 -3.59
N ALA A 642 7.85 25.38 -2.96
CA ALA A 642 8.62 24.37 -3.67
C ALA A 642 7.74 23.38 -4.46
N ASN A 643 6.47 23.20 -4.05
CA ASN A 643 5.53 22.29 -4.69
C ASN A 643 4.13 22.92 -4.76
N ILE A 644 3.69 23.27 -5.98
CA ILE A 644 2.40 23.94 -6.22
C ILE A 644 1.24 23.04 -5.76
N ALA A 645 1.25 21.78 -6.19
CA ALA A 645 0.18 20.82 -5.96
C ALA A 645 0.03 20.50 -4.46
N GLU A 646 1.14 20.31 -3.74
CA GLU A 646 1.13 20.01 -2.30
C GLU A 646 0.92 21.23 -1.40
N GLN A 647 1.04 22.45 -1.92
CA GLN A 647 0.98 23.67 -1.11
C GLN A 647 -0.15 24.60 -1.57
N PHE A 648 0.06 25.38 -2.64
CA PHE A 648 -0.89 26.41 -3.04
C PHE A 648 -2.25 25.81 -3.41
N GLU A 649 -2.27 24.73 -4.20
CA GLU A 649 -3.53 24.13 -4.64
C GLU A 649 -4.33 23.55 -3.48
N VAL A 650 -3.66 22.90 -2.52
CA VAL A 650 -4.31 22.39 -1.30
C VAL A 650 -4.95 23.53 -0.51
N VAL A 651 -4.20 24.60 -0.23
CA VAL A 651 -4.71 25.74 0.54
C VAL A 651 -5.84 26.44 -0.20
N GLN A 652 -5.68 26.72 -1.50
CA GLN A 652 -6.72 27.38 -2.31
C GLN A 652 -7.99 26.53 -2.37
N ARG A 653 -7.86 25.21 -2.52
CA ARG A 653 -8.99 24.28 -2.48
C ARG A 653 -9.69 24.31 -1.13
N TRP A 654 -8.93 24.34 -0.02
CA TRP A 654 -9.52 24.57 1.30
C TRP A 654 -10.35 25.83 1.26
N MET A 655 -9.79 26.97 0.85
CA MET A 655 -10.53 28.24 0.78
C MET A 655 -11.83 28.14 -0.05
N ALA A 656 -11.80 27.49 -1.20
CA ALA A 656 -12.94 27.38 -2.11
C ALA A 656 -14.08 26.47 -1.61
N GLY A 657 -13.81 25.54 -0.69
CA GLY A 657 -14.84 24.63 -0.17
C GLY A 657 -14.38 23.19 0.03
N ALA A 658 -13.14 22.96 0.49
CA ALA A 658 -12.68 21.66 1.00
C ALA A 658 -12.36 21.72 2.50
N ASN A 659 -11.89 20.62 3.08
CA ASN A 659 -11.83 20.45 4.53
C ASN A 659 -10.38 20.47 5.06
N SER A 660 -10.06 21.48 5.87
CA SER A 660 -8.79 21.58 6.64
C SER A 660 -9.00 21.61 8.15
N THR A 661 -10.22 21.91 8.60
CA THR A 661 -10.58 22.10 10.01
C THR A 661 -11.60 21.08 10.51
N GLY A 662 -12.11 20.21 9.63
CA GLY A 662 -13.15 19.20 9.91
C GLY A 662 -14.57 19.76 10.00
N GLY A 663 -14.79 21.02 9.62
CA GLY A 663 -16.14 21.57 9.44
C GLY A 663 -16.79 21.08 8.13
N TYR A 664 -18.05 21.46 7.89
CA TYR A 664 -18.72 21.18 6.62
C TYR A 664 -18.12 22.01 5.48
N SER A 665 -17.74 21.36 4.37
CA SER A 665 -17.07 22.02 3.25
C SER A 665 -17.97 23.04 2.52
N GLY A 666 -19.29 22.83 2.54
CA GLY A 666 -20.28 23.74 1.96
C GLY A 666 -20.34 25.11 2.65
N GLN A 667 -19.75 25.26 3.83
CA GLN A 667 -19.46 26.55 4.44
C GLN A 667 -18.05 26.99 4.02
N ALA A 668 -17.88 27.41 2.77
CA ALA A 668 -16.58 27.85 2.26
C ALA A 668 -16.05 29.10 2.98
N ASP A 669 -14.86 29.56 2.60
CA ASP A 669 -14.22 30.72 3.20
C ASP A 669 -15.13 31.95 3.02
N PRO A 670 -15.29 32.77 4.07
CA PRO A 670 -16.26 33.85 4.01
C PRO A 670 -15.89 34.96 3.01
N PHE A 671 -14.63 35.04 2.56
CA PHE A 671 -14.16 36.01 1.56
C PHE A 671 -13.97 35.39 0.17
N LEU A 672 -13.25 34.27 0.09
CA LEU A 672 -12.80 33.59 -1.13
C LEU A 672 -13.73 32.47 -1.59
N GLY A 673 -14.71 32.06 -0.77
CA GLY A 673 -15.66 31.02 -1.14
C GLY A 673 -16.49 31.41 -2.36
N VAL A 674 -16.60 30.52 -3.34
CA VAL A 674 -17.26 30.80 -4.62
C VAL A 674 -18.79 30.83 -4.45
N PRO A 675 -19.47 31.97 -4.70
CA PRO A 675 -20.91 32.08 -4.55
C PRO A 675 -21.68 31.42 -5.70
N THR A 676 -22.91 30.94 -5.40
CA THR A 676 -23.89 30.57 -6.44
C THR A 676 -24.92 31.69 -6.53
N PRO A 677 -25.18 32.27 -7.71
CA PRO A 677 -26.26 33.24 -7.88
C PRO A 677 -27.60 32.69 -7.36
N GLY A 678 -28.32 33.47 -6.57
CA GLY A 678 -29.60 33.06 -5.97
C GLY A 678 -29.51 32.13 -4.78
N GLN A 679 -28.31 31.75 -4.30
CA GLN A 679 -28.14 30.99 -3.07
C GLN A 679 -27.27 31.77 -2.07
N SER A 680 -27.86 32.13 -0.94
CA SER A 680 -27.14 32.74 0.18
C SER A 680 -26.13 31.76 0.78
N ARG A 681 -24.92 32.28 1.10
CA ARG A 681 -23.90 31.57 1.87
C ARG A 681 -24.03 31.95 3.34
N VAL A 682 -23.92 30.97 4.24
CA VAL A 682 -24.03 31.21 5.69
C VAL A 682 -22.74 30.79 6.39
N LEU A 683 -22.21 31.67 7.23
CA LEU A 683 -21.17 31.37 8.20
C LEU A 683 -21.80 31.17 9.58
N ARG A 684 -21.56 30.02 10.21
CA ARG A 684 -21.96 29.80 11.61
C ARG A 684 -20.88 30.32 12.56
N VAL A 685 -21.29 31.08 13.57
CA VAL A 685 -20.39 31.61 14.59
C VAL A 685 -20.96 31.40 15.98
N GLU A 686 -20.11 31.04 16.93
CA GLU A 686 -20.47 31.05 18.35
C GLU A 686 -20.03 32.38 18.98
N HIS A 687 -20.89 32.96 19.82
CA HIS A 687 -20.55 34.06 20.72
C HIS A 687 -21.32 33.92 22.03
N GLU A 688 -20.63 34.03 23.17
CA GLU A 688 -21.21 33.93 24.51
C GLU A 688 -22.10 32.68 24.73
N GLY A 689 -21.68 31.54 24.17
CA GLY A 689 -22.40 30.27 24.28
C GLY A 689 -23.68 30.19 23.43
N GLN A 690 -23.88 31.12 22.48
CA GLN A 690 -24.99 31.12 21.54
C GLN A 690 -24.46 31.01 20.10
N ALA A 691 -25.21 30.32 19.25
CA ALA A 691 -24.91 30.21 17.83
C ALA A 691 -25.65 31.26 17.01
N PHE A 692 -24.92 31.93 16.11
CA PHE A 692 -25.43 32.90 15.16
C PHE A 692 -25.16 32.44 13.73
N ARG A 693 -26.08 32.74 12.83
CA ARG A 693 -25.97 32.46 11.39
C ARG A 693 -25.77 33.77 10.64
N LEU A 694 -24.55 34.00 10.18
CA LEU A 694 -24.18 35.17 9.41
C LEU A 694 -24.46 34.92 7.92
N ASP A 695 -25.44 35.61 7.35
CA ASP A 695 -25.74 35.57 5.91
C ASP A 695 -24.73 36.45 5.14
N LEU A 696 -23.93 35.83 4.29
CA LEU A 696 -22.92 36.47 3.44
C LEU A 696 -23.46 36.86 2.05
N GLY A 697 -24.71 36.51 1.73
CA GLY A 697 -25.34 36.72 0.45
C GLY A 697 -24.80 35.83 -0.68
N ASP A 698 -25.29 36.11 -1.89
CA ASP A 698 -25.00 35.37 -3.13
C ASP A 698 -24.00 36.11 -4.06
N GLN A 699 -23.49 37.27 -3.63
CA GLN A 699 -22.50 38.05 -4.37
C GLN A 699 -21.09 37.82 -3.83
N PRO A 700 -20.04 37.84 -4.69
CA PRO A 700 -18.67 37.70 -4.24
C PRO A 700 -18.18 38.98 -3.55
N PHE A 701 -17.45 38.81 -2.44
CA PHE A 701 -16.62 39.87 -1.85
C PHE A 701 -15.25 39.92 -2.52
N VAL A 702 -14.73 38.78 -2.95
CA VAL A 702 -13.49 38.66 -3.72
C VAL A 702 -13.79 37.92 -5.02
N GLU A 703 -13.28 38.44 -6.13
CA GLU A 703 -13.42 37.85 -7.47
C GLU A 703 -12.03 37.58 -8.05
N LEU A 704 -11.81 36.38 -8.59
CA LEU A 704 -10.61 36.07 -9.34
C LEU A 704 -10.70 36.69 -10.74
N GLU A 705 -9.78 37.57 -11.09
CA GLU A 705 -9.73 38.15 -12.43
C GLU A 705 -8.85 37.33 -13.36
N TRP A 706 -7.66 36.94 -12.93
CA TRP A 706 -6.76 36.03 -13.67
C TRP A 706 -5.66 35.53 -12.73
N GLY A 707 -4.93 34.50 -13.15
CA GLY A 707 -3.75 34.05 -12.45
C GLY A 707 -2.86 33.14 -13.28
N GLY A 708 -1.72 32.72 -12.71
CA GLY A 708 -0.74 31.89 -13.39
C GLY A 708 0.28 31.27 -12.45
N TYR A 709 0.95 30.24 -12.95
CA TYR A 709 2.09 29.59 -12.30
C TYR A 709 3.37 29.93 -13.04
N TYR A 710 4.41 30.27 -12.28
CA TYR A 710 5.72 30.68 -12.79
C TYR A 710 6.82 29.97 -12.02
N PHE A 711 7.95 29.71 -12.68
CA PHE A 711 9.15 29.17 -12.09
C PHE A 711 10.14 30.30 -11.81
N VAL A 712 10.73 30.30 -10.61
CA VAL A 712 11.71 31.28 -10.16
C VAL A 712 13.08 30.59 -10.16
N PRO A 713 13.93 30.84 -11.17
CA PRO A 713 15.24 30.22 -11.23
C PRO A 713 16.17 30.76 -10.14
N SER A 714 17.13 29.95 -9.73
CA SER A 714 18.27 30.39 -8.94
C SER A 714 19.18 31.30 -9.77
N MET A 715 20.03 32.09 -9.11
CA MET A 715 20.98 32.98 -9.80
C MET A 715 21.96 32.21 -10.71
N PRO A 716 22.51 31.03 -10.32
CA PRO A 716 23.30 30.22 -11.23
C PRO A 716 22.52 29.75 -12.46
N ALA A 717 21.30 29.24 -12.26
CA ALA A 717 20.43 28.78 -13.35
C ALA A 717 20.04 29.93 -14.29
N LEU A 718 19.81 31.14 -13.76
CA LEU A 718 19.45 32.32 -14.55
C LEU A 718 20.62 32.81 -15.42
N ARG A 719 21.85 32.82 -14.88
CA ARG A 719 23.05 33.27 -15.60
C ARG A 719 23.39 32.35 -16.78
N ASP A 720 23.10 31.06 -16.67
CA ASP A 720 23.37 30.05 -17.70
C ASP A 720 22.09 29.29 -18.12
N LEU A 721 21.00 30.03 -18.33
CA LEU A 721 19.68 29.46 -18.57
C LEU A 721 19.63 28.58 -19.84
N GLY A 722 20.36 28.97 -20.88
CA GLY A 722 20.46 28.19 -22.12
C GLY A 722 21.04 26.80 -21.88
N ALA A 723 22.16 26.68 -21.16
CA ALA A 723 22.75 25.38 -20.84
C ALA A 723 21.89 24.59 -19.84
N ALA A 724 21.32 25.26 -18.83
CA ALA A 724 20.43 24.63 -17.86
C ALA A 724 19.20 24.00 -18.53
N MET A 725 18.66 24.63 -19.59
CA MET A 725 17.53 24.11 -20.36
C MET A 725 17.93 23.00 -21.36
N ALA A 726 19.19 22.96 -21.79
CA ALA A 726 19.73 21.95 -22.70
C ALA A 726 20.24 20.69 -21.98
N ALA A 727 20.54 20.79 -20.68
CA ALA A 727 21.03 19.67 -19.88
C ALA A 727 20.02 18.51 -19.89
N SER A 728 20.45 17.35 -20.37
CA SER A 728 19.63 16.14 -20.33
C SER A 728 19.49 15.67 -18.89
N VAL A 729 18.26 15.66 -18.36
CA VAL A 729 17.98 14.88 -17.15
C VAL A 729 18.27 13.42 -17.49
N PRO A 730 19.10 12.69 -16.72
CA PRO A 730 19.36 11.28 -16.99
C PRO A 730 18.03 10.52 -17.04
N ARG A 731 17.63 10.07 -18.24
CA ARG A 731 16.52 9.13 -18.35
C ARG A 731 16.97 7.83 -17.72
N PRO A 732 16.22 7.24 -16.77
CA PRO A 732 16.44 5.85 -16.44
C PRO A 732 16.32 5.06 -17.75
N SER A 733 17.26 4.15 -17.99
CA SER A 733 17.20 3.27 -19.14
C SER A 733 15.81 2.66 -19.20
N PRO A 734 15.08 2.73 -20.33
CA PRO A 734 13.86 1.97 -20.48
C PRO A 734 14.19 0.53 -20.12
N SER A 735 13.44 -0.04 -19.18
CA SER A 735 13.46 -1.48 -18.96
C SER A 735 13.22 -2.09 -20.34
N ALA A 736 14.19 -2.88 -20.82
CA ALA A 736 14.08 -3.55 -22.09
C ALA A 736 12.70 -4.24 -22.13
N PRO A 737 11.93 -4.13 -23.23
CA PRO A 737 10.72 -4.91 -23.35
C PRO A 737 11.12 -6.37 -23.22
N ARG A 738 10.85 -6.98 -22.07
CA ARG A 738 11.16 -8.38 -21.83
C ARG A 738 10.07 -9.19 -22.50
N ASP A 739 10.55 -10.20 -23.21
CA ASP A 739 9.83 -10.90 -24.25
C ASP A 739 8.42 -11.32 -23.86
N ARG A 740 7.50 -10.97 -24.78
CA ARG A 740 6.21 -11.61 -24.94
C ARG A 740 6.44 -13.12 -25.05
N GLN A 741 5.83 -13.89 -24.17
CA GLN A 741 5.62 -15.30 -24.45
C GLN A 741 4.15 -15.64 -24.26
N VAL A 742 3.53 -15.92 -25.41
CA VAL A 742 2.37 -16.80 -25.54
C VAL A 742 2.60 -18.01 -24.67
N GLN A 743 1.60 -18.48 -23.91
CA GLN A 743 1.61 -19.82 -23.32
C GLN A 743 1.49 -20.89 -24.43
N LEU A 744 2.42 -20.84 -25.37
CA LEU A 744 2.93 -21.99 -26.08
C LEU A 744 3.98 -22.62 -25.14
N PRO A 745 4.20 -23.95 -25.20
CA PRO A 745 5.29 -24.57 -24.44
C PRO A 745 6.63 -23.86 -24.75
N PRO A 746 7.50 -23.69 -23.74
CA PRO A 746 8.79 -23.02 -23.93
C PRO A 746 9.68 -23.77 -24.92
N ARG A 747 10.63 -23.06 -25.56
CA ARG A 747 11.56 -23.68 -26.52
C ARG A 747 12.32 -24.83 -25.85
N PRO A 748 12.64 -25.92 -26.58
CA PRO A 748 13.39 -27.04 -26.04
C PRO A 748 14.82 -26.57 -25.73
N GLY A 749 15.15 -26.43 -24.44
CA GLY A 749 16.50 -26.06 -24.02
C GLY A 749 16.64 -25.63 -22.56
N ASN A 750 15.60 -25.05 -21.96
CA ASN A 750 15.67 -24.56 -20.57
C ASN A 750 14.75 -25.33 -19.63
N ARG A 751 15.36 -26.13 -18.72
CA ARG A 751 14.66 -26.89 -17.68
C ARG A 751 13.73 -26.03 -16.83
N ARG A 752 14.15 -24.81 -16.50
CA ARG A 752 13.41 -23.92 -15.61
C ARG A 752 12.17 -23.34 -16.28
N ASP A 753 12.26 -22.99 -17.56
CA ASP A 753 11.12 -22.45 -18.31
C ASP A 753 10.00 -23.49 -18.40
N TRP A 754 10.37 -24.76 -18.65
CA TRP A 754 9.42 -25.88 -18.66
C TRP A 754 8.78 -26.15 -17.30
N GLN A 755 9.55 -26.07 -16.20
CA GLN A 755 9.00 -26.16 -14.85
C GLN A 755 7.97 -25.05 -14.59
N VAL A 756 8.34 -23.81 -14.88
CA VAL A 756 7.48 -22.63 -14.69
C VAL A 756 6.22 -22.76 -15.54
N TRP A 757 6.32 -23.21 -16.79
CA TRP A 757 5.16 -23.42 -17.65
C TRP A 757 4.22 -24.51 -17.09
N LEU A 758 4.74 -25.66 -16.65
CA LEU A 758 3.94 -26.75 -16.07
C LEU A 758 3.17 -26.29 -14.81
N GLU A 759 3.84 -25.52 -13.94
CA GLU A 759 3.27 -25.04 -12.69
C GLU A 759 2.34 -23.82 -12.88
N THR A 760 2.53 -23.02 -13.94
CA THR A 760 1.69 -21.84 -14.25
C THR A 760 0.44 -22.19 -15.04
N ALA A 761 0.54 -23.05 -16.07
CA ALA A 761 -0.59 -23.47 -16.89
C ALA A 761 -1.38 -24.63 -16.25
N GLY A 762 -0.80 -25.36 -15.29
CA GLY A 762 -1.53 -26.33 -14.46
C GLY A 762 -2.26 -27.40 -15.26
N ALA A 763 -3.60 -27.43 -15.17
CA ALA A 763 -4.43 -28.38 -15.90
C ALA A 763 -4.30 -28.25 -17.43
N ASP A 764 -4.06 -27.02 -17.93
CA ASP A 764 -3.91 -26.76 -19.37
C ASP A 764 -2.57 -27.29 -19.89
N ALA A 765 -1.49 -27.23 -19.09
CA ALA A 765 -0.21 -27.85 -19.43
C ALA A 765 -0.35 -29.37 -19.55
N TRP A 766 -1.04 -30.00 -18.60
CA TRP A 766 -1.28 -31.44 -18.65
C TRP A 766 -2.23 -31.85 -19.78
N ALA A 767 -3.24 -31.03 -20.09
CA ALA A 767 -4.07 -31.21 -21.27
C ALA A 767 -3.25 -31.14 -22.57
N TYR A 768 -2.30 -30.20 -22.66
CA TYR A 768 -1.37 -30.12 -23.78
C TYR A 768 -0.51 -31.39 -23.90
N VAL A 769 0.07 -31.88 -22.80
CA VAL A 769 0.86 -33.14 -22.80
C VAL A 769 0.02 -34.31 -23.32
N ARG A 770 -1.25 -34.43 -22.89
CA ARG A 770 -2.17 -35.45 -23.40
C ARG A 770 -2.46 -35.30 -24.90
N GLN A 771 -2.63 -34.07 -25.39
CA GLN A 771 -2.81 -33.79 -26.82
C GLN A 771 -1.58 -34.17 -27.66
N GLN A 772 -0.38 -34.18 -27.09
CA GLN A 772 0.85 -34.62 -27.76
C GLN A 772 1.07 -36.14 -27.72
N GLY A 773 0.05 -36.94 -27.37
CA GLY A 773 0.15 -38.40 -27.27
C GLY A 773 0.42 -38.91 -25.85
N GLY A 774 0.36 -38.04 -24.83
CA GLY A 774 0.42 -38.45 -23.42
C GLY A 774 1.81 -38.54 -22.82
N VAL A 775 2.87 -38.54 -23.63
CA VAL A 775 4.27 -38.51 -23.19
C VAL A 775 5.02 -37.46 -24.00
N LEU A 776 5.74 -36.56 -23.33
CA LEU A 776 6.44 -35.44 -23.97
C LEU A 776 7.86 -35.28 -23.43
N ASP A 777 8.87 -35.36 -24.29
CA ASP A 777 10.26 -35.08 -23.91
C ASP A 777 10.49 -33.57 -23.78
N THR A 778 11.04 -33.14 -22.64
CA THR A 778 11.29 -31.72 -22.35
C THR A 778 12.61 -31.51 -21.64
N ALA A 779 13.06 -30.26 -21.55
CA ALA A 779 14.22 -29.91 -20.73
C ALA A 779 13.98 -30.12 -19.23
N PHE A 780 12.72 -30.15 -18.77
CA PHE A 780 12.37 -30.47 -17.38
C PHE A 780 12.51 -31.94 -17.03
N GLY A 781 12.30 -32.79 -18.02
CA GLY A 781 12.21 -34.25 -17.92
C GLY A 781 11.22 -34.76 -18.94
N VAL A 782 11.06 -36.09 -19.00
CA VAL A 782 9.98 -36.70 -19.79
C VAL A 782 8.69 -36.54 -19.00
N LEU A 783 7.76 -35.72 -19.50
CA LEU A 783 6.45 -35.51 -18.90
C LEU A 783 5.52 -36.65 -19.30
N VAL A 784 4.92 -37.33 -18.32
CA VAL A 784 4.01 -38.45 -18.51
C VAL A 784 2.65 -38.06 -17.96
N GLY A 785 1.68 -37.84 -18.86
CA GLY A 785 0.39 -37.24 -18.53
C GLY A 785 -0.84 -38.08 -18.87
N SER A 786 -0.76 -39.04 -19.80
CA SER A 786 -1.88 -39.95 -20.06
C SER A 786 -1.96 -41.05 -19.00
N ASP A 787 -3.17 -41.46 -18.63
CA ASP A 787 -3.39 -42.51 -17.62
C ASP A 787 -2.64 -43.80 -17.97
N ALA A 788 -2.74 -44.29 -19.22
CA ALA A 788 -2.05 -45.51 -19.64
C ALA A 788 -0.52 -45.47 -19.41
N ALA A 789 0.14 -44.36 -19.78
CA ALA A 789 1.58 -44.22 -19.59
C ALA A 789 1.95 -43.98 -18.11
N VAL A 790 1.11 -43.28 -17.35
CA VAL A 790 1.28 -43.13 -15.90
C VAL A 790 1.21 -44.49 -15.21
N GLN A 791 0.22 -45.33 -15.53
CA GLN A 791 0.12 -46.67 -14.95
C GLN A 791 1.33 -47.53 -15.33
N GLU A 792 1.79 -47.50 -16.58
CA GLU A 792 2.98 -48.25 -17.00
C GLU A 792 4.22 -47.89 -16.17
N VAL A 793 4.45 -46.59 -15.91
CA VAL A 793 5.57 -46.14 -15.08
C VAL A 793 5.40 -46.52 -13.60
N LEU A 794 4.17 -46.52 -13.07
CA LEU A 794 3.90 -46.87 -11.68
C LEU A 794 4.00 -48.38 -11.39
N HIS A 795 3.73 -49.24 -12.38
CA HIS A 795 3.81 -50.71 -12.24
C HIS A 795 5.21 -51.27 -12.47
N ASP A 796 6.15 -50.47 -13.00
CA ASP A 796 7.53 -50.91 -13.22
C ASP A 796 8.22 -51.24 -11.89
N ASP A 797 8.99 -52.33 -11.87
CA ASP A 797 9.71 -52.85 -10.71
C ASP A 797 11.11 -52.26 -10.55
N GLY A 798 11.38 -51.13 -11.20
CA GLY A 798 12.69 -50.48 -11.23
C GLY A 798 13.58 -50.93 -12.38
N GLY A 799 13.15 -51.90 -13.21
CA GLY A 799 13.88 -52.34 -14.41
C GLY A 799 13.99 -51.26 -15.50
N ARG A 800 12.93 -50.46 -15.70
CA ARG A 800 12.92 -49.34 -16.67
C ARG A 800 12.81 -48.00 -15.97
N PHE A 801 12.01 -47.88 -14.92
CA PHE A 801 11.72 -46.62 -14.20
C PHE A 801 11.95 -46.78 -12.70
N SER A 802 13.07 -46.24 -12.24
CA SER A 802 13.58 -46.45 -10.88
C SER A 802 13.23 -45.31 -9.93
N VAL A 803 13.03 -45.64 -8.64
CA VAL A 803 12.88 -44.65 -7.54
C VAL A 803 14.21 -44.19 -6.94
N THR A 804 15.36 -44.66 -7.43
CA THR A 804 16.70 -44.28 -6.93
C THR A 804 16.98 -42.79 -6.89
N GLY A 805 16.25 -41.98 -7.67
CA GLY A 805 16.26 -40.53 -7.55
C GLY A 805 15.85 -40.04 -6.17
N TYR A 806 14.81 -40.62 -5.58
CA TYR A 806 14.42 -40.40 -4.18
C TYR A 806 15.49 -40.92 -3.24
N GLY A 807 16.00 -42.13 -3.47
CA GLY A 807 17.06 -42.74 -2.65
C GLY A 807 18.29 -41.83 -2.52
N ARG A 808 18.74 -41.22 -3.62
CA ARG A 808 19.87 -40.27 -3.60
C ARG A 808 19.60 -39.05 -2.71
N ARG A 809 18.42 -38.43 -2.84
CA ARG A 809 18.08 -37.24 -2.04
C ARG A 809 17.74 -37.58 -0.59
N MET A 810 17.23 -38.77 -0.35
CA MET A 810 17.10 -39.31 1.00
C MET A 810 18.48 -39.52 1.63
N HIS A 811 19.45 -40.08 0.90
CA HIS A 811 20.83 -40.21 1.37
C HIS A 811 21.44 -38.87 1.80
N GLU A 812 21.20 -37.81 1.01
CA GLU A 812 21.65 -36.46 1.29
C GLU A 812 21.00 -35.84 2.55
N SER A 813 19.84 -36.34 3.00
CA SER A 813 19.03 -35.72 4.07
C SER A 813 18.83 -36.63 5.29
N ILE A 814 17.82 -37.50 5.25
CA ILE A 814 17.41 -38.37 6.38
C ILE A 814 18.03 -39.77 6.37
N GLY A 815 18.76 -40.15 5.32
CA GLY A 815 19.26 -41.50 5.05
C GLY A 815 18.34 -42.31 4.12
N VAL A 816 18.91 -43.28 3.38
CA VAL A 816 18.15 -44.10 2.41
C VAL A 816 17.24 -45.07 3.15
N GLY A 817 15.92 -44.85 3.03
CA GLY A 817 14.91 -45.82 3.45
C GLY A 817 14.31 -46.55 2.24
N PHE A 818 13.50 -47.59 2.50
CA PHE A 818 12.89 -48.41 1.46
C PHE A 818 12.06 -47.61 0.43
N LEU A 819 11.53 -46.43 0.80
CA LEU A 819 10.84 -45.50 -0.11
C LEU A 819 11.69 -45.02 -1.30
N GLY A 820 13.02 -45.11 -1.18
CA GLY A 820 13.98 -44.72 -2.22
C GLY A 820 14.75 -45.89 -2.84
N GLU A 821 14.34 -47.13 -2.56
CA GLU A 821 14.99 -48.37 -3.03
C GLU A 821 14.09 -49.08 -4.03
N ASP A 822 14.65 -49.64 -5.11
CA ASP A 822 13.93 -50.60 -5.96
C ASP A 822 14.03 -52.03 -5.38
N PRO A 823 13.20 -53.00 -5.82
CA PRO A 823 13.27 -54.42 -5.47
C PRO A 823 14.69 -54.99 -5.41
N ALA A 824 15.48 -54.75 -6.47
CA ALA A 824 16.86 -55.25 -6.58
C ALA A 824 17.87 -54.58 -5.62
N GLN A 825 17.48 -53.52 -4.91
CA GLN A 825 18.36 -52.70 -4.07
C GLN A 825 18.11 -52.86 -2.58
N GLY A 826 17.00 -53.50 -2.19
CA GLY A 826 16.66 -53.66 -0.77
C GLY A 826 15.17 -53.55 -0.48
N HIS A 827 14.36 -53.02 -1.41
CA HIS A 827 12.92 -52.85 -1.16
C HIS A 827 12.23 -54.18 -0.81
N ASP A 828 12.49 -55.25 -1.53
CA ASP A 828 11.89 -56.57 -1.26
C ASP A 828 12.35 -57.19 0.06
N LEU A 829 13.46 -56.70 0.62
CA LEU A 829 13.98 -57.13 1.92
C LEU A 829 13.39 -56.30 3.05
N HIS A 830 13.45 -54.97 2.92
CA HIS A 830 13.08 -54.04 3.98
C HIS A 830 11.57 -53.78 4.05
N ALA A 831 10.92 -53.60 2.89
CA ALA A 831 9.56 -53.09 2.82
C ALA A 831 8.47 -54.08 3.30
N PRO A 832 8.51 -55.40 3.04
CA PRO A 832 7.36 -56.28 3.34
C PRO A 832 6.92 -56.28 4.81
N ALA A 833 7.85 -56.41 5.75
CA ALA A 833 7.54 -56.44 7.18
C ALA A 833 7.06 -55.07 7.69
N ILE A 834 7.66 -53.98 7.20
CA ILE A 834 7.30 -52.61 7.57
C ILE A 834 5.94 -52.23 6.97
N ASN A 835 5.74 -52.50 5.68
CA ASN A 835 4.46 -52.27 4.99
C ASN A 835 3.34 -53.07 5.65
N LYS A 836 3.62 -54.32 6.08
CA LYS A 836 2.65 -55.10 6.85
C LYS A 836 2.28 -54.39 8.16
N ALA A 837 3.25 -53.91 8.93
CA ALA A 837 2.98 -53.18 10.17
C ALA A 837 2.12 -51.92 9.95
N LEU A 838 2.31 -51.21 8.84
CA LEU A 838 1.50 -50.04 8.46
C LEU A 838 0.10 -50.43 7.95
N GLN A 839 0.00 -51.50 7.16
CA GLN A 839 -1.25 -51.98 6.57
C GLN A 839 -2.17 -52.69 7.59
N ASP A 840 -1.60 -53.25 8.66
CA ASP A 840 -2.35 -53.84 9.77
C ASP A 840 -3.15 -52.78 10.57
N ILE A 841 -2.85 -51.48 10.39
CA ILE A 841 -3.70 -50.39 10.88
C ILE A 841 -4.84 -50.14 9.88
N ASP A 842 -6.05 -50.49 10.29
CA ASP A 842 -7.23 -50.31 9.47
C ASP A 842 -7.70 -48.84 9.39
N GLU A 843 -8.51 -48.57 8.39
CA GLU A 843 -9.01 -47.21 8.13
C GLU A 843 -9.97 -46.72 9.22
N GLY A 844 -10.71 -47.62 9.87
CA GLY A 844 -11.70 -47.28 10.91
C GLY A 844 -11.08 -46.92 12.25
N SER A 845 -10.03 -47.64 12.68
CA SER A 845 -9.26 -47.27 13.86
C SER A 845 -8.54 -45.93 13.66
N SER A 846 -7.98 -45.71 12.46
CA SER A 846 -7.35 -44.44 12.07
C SER A 846 -8.33 -43.27 12.07
N PHE A 847 -9.53 -43.46 11.53
CA PHE A 847 -10.63 -42.49 11.61
C PHE A 847 -10.99 -42.14 13.05
N SER A 848 -11.17 -43.15 13.90
CA SER A 848 -11.59 -42.96 15.28
C SER A 848 -10.56 -42.18 16.10
N LEU A 849 -9.28 -42.50 15.91
CA LEU A 849 -8.18 -41.79 16.52
C LEU A 849 -8.11 -40.33 16.03
N ALA A 850 -8.11 -40.11 14.70
CA ALA A 850 -8.01 -38.78 14.12
C ALA A 850 -9.19 -37.88 14.47
N ARG A 851 -10.41 -38.43 14.54
CA ARG A 851 -11.59 -37.73 15.02
C ARG A 851 -11.42 -37.28 16.47
N THR A 852 -10.94 -38.17 17.35
CA THR A 852 -10.69 -37.87 18.76
C THR A 852 -9.61 -36.78 18.93
N VAL A 853 -8.49 -36.92 18.21
CA VAL A 853 -7.41 -35.92 18.21
C VAL A 853 -7.91 -34.57 17.69
N GLY A 854 -8.64 -34.56 16.57
CA GLY A 854 -9.22 -33.35 15.99
C GLY A 854 -10.19 -32.66 16.94
N GLN A 855 -11.04 -33.41 17.63
CA GLN A 855 -11.92 -32.88 18.69
C GLN A 855 -11.12 -32.29 19.84
N GLY A 856 -10.01 -32.92 20.25
CA GLY A 856 -9.11 -32.40 21.28
C GLY A 856 -8.49 -31.06 20.92
N VAL A 857 -8.00 -30.90 19.67
CA VAL A 857 -7.47 -29.62 19.17
C VAL A 857 -8.55 -28.54 19.16
N LEU A 858 -9.75 -28.86 18.70
CA LEU A 858 -10.88 -27.92 18.69
C LEU A 858 -11.34 -27.57 20.11
N ALA A 859 -11.33 -28.52 21.05
CA ALA A 859 -11.66 -28.26 22.45
C ALA A 859 -10.67 -27.30 23.12
N GLN A 860 -9.37 -27.41 22.81
CA GLN A 860 -8.36 -26.45 23.27
C GLN A 860 -8.66 -25.05 22.73
N LEU A 861 -8.94 -24.93 21.44
CA LEU A 861 -9.30 -23.65 20.80
C LEU A 861 -10.59 -23.06 21.39
N HIS A 862 -11.60 -23.90 21.65
CA HIS A 862 -12.85 -23.51 22.30
C HIS A 862 -12.60 -22.99 23.73
N ALA A 863 -11.82 -23.71 24.53
CA ALA A 863 -11.53 -23.34 25.91
C ALA A 863 -10.81 -21.99 25.98
N MET A 864 -9.89 -21.73 25.05
CA MET A 864 -9.25 -20.42 24.92
C MET A 864 -10.22 -19.31 24.56
N ALA A 865 -11.06 -19.54 23.56
CA ALA A 865 -12.03 -18.54 23.12
C ALA A 865 -13.04 -18.23 24.22
N GLN A 866 -13.46 -19.23 25.00
CA GLN A 866 -14.27 -19.04 26.22
C GLN A 866 -13.53 -18.24 27.29
N ALA A 867 -12.25 -18.54 27.55
CA ALA A 867 -11.44 -17.80 28.51
C ALA A 867 -11.27 -16.32 28.10
N ALA A 868 -11.27 -16.05 26.80
CA ALA A 868 -11.24 -14.69 26.24
C ALA A 868 -12.61 -14.04 26.08
N GLY A 869 -13.70 -14.70 26.48
CA GLY A 869 -15.07 -14.18 26.39
C GLY A 869 -15.60 -14.03 24.96
N GLN A 870 -15.12 -14.83 24.01
CA GLN A 870 -15.54 -14.80 22.62
C GLN A 870 -16.76 -15.69 22.35
N ASP A 871 -17.63 -15.23 21.46
CA ASP A 871 -18.81 -15.97 20.99
C ASP A 871 -18.56 -16.71 19.68
N GLU A 872 -17.45 -16.39 19.00
CA GLU A 872 -16.99 -16.99 17.76
C GLU A 872 -15.45 -17.07 17.76
N VAL A 873 -14.88 -18.08 17.10
CA VAL A 873 -13.43 -18.23 16.95
C VAL A 873 -13.07 -18.65 15.52
N THR A 874 -11.92 -18.21 15.03
CA THR A 874 -11.42 -18.63 13.71
C THR A 874 -10.65 -19.94 13.83
N VAL A 875 -11.04 -20.94 13.03
CA VAL A 875 -10.30 -22.18 12.83
C VAL A 875 -9.45 -22.03 11.58
N ASP A 876 -8.14 -21.88 11.76
CA ASP A 876 -7.17 -21.98 10.66
C ASP A 876 -6.89 -23.46 10.36
N LEU A 877 -7.16 -23.88 9.13
CA LEU A 877 -7.04 -25.29 8.74
C LEU A 877 -5.60 -25.81 8.76
N GLU A 878 -4.60 -24.95 8.57
CA GLU A 878 -3.18 -25.32 8.64
C GLU A 878 -2.75 -25.54 10.09
N ALA A 879 -3.10 -24.61 10.98
CA ALA A 879 -2.83 -24.73 12.41
C ALA A 879 -3.56 -25.95 13.00
N TYR A 880 -4.83 -26.12 12.65
CA TYR A 880 -5.63 -27.27 13.05
C TYR A 880 -5.01 -28.59 12.57
N ALA A 881 -4.67 -28.70 11.29
CA ALA A 881 -4.08 -29.91 10.72
C ALA A 881 -2.69 -30.18 11.28
N SER A 882 -1.86 -29.15 11.47
CA SER A 882 -0.50 -29.29 12.00
C SER A 882 -0.52 -29.77 13.45
N ALA A 883 -1.37 -29.18 14.30
CA ALA A 883 -1.54 -29.62 15.68
C ALA A 883 -2.06 -31.07 15.75
N ALA A 884 -3.08 -31.40 14.95
CA ALA A 884 -3.62 -32.75 14.92
C ALA A 884 -2.59 -33.78 14.41
N LEU A 885 -1.81 -33.43 13.39
CA LEU A 885 -0.77 -34.30 12.85
C LEU A 885 0.37 -34.50 13.83
N ALA A 886 0.75 -33.49 14.62
CA ALA A 886 1.74 -33.66 15.67
C ALA A 886 1.28 -34.69 16.71
N GLU A 887 0.02 -34.61 17.17
CA GLU A 887 -0.53 -35.59 18.12
C GLU A 887 -0.66 -37.00 17.52
N LEU A 888 -1.10 -37.11 16.26
CA LEU A 888 -1.18 -38.39 15.56
C LEU A 888 0.21 -39.02 15.37
N THR A 889 1.20 -38.21 15.01
CA THR A 889 2.59 -38.67 14.83
C THR A 889 3.17 -39.09 16.18
N ARG A 890 2.88 -38.35 17.26
CA ARG A 890 3.25 -38.74 18.63
C ARG A 890 2.61 -40.06 19.03
N TYR A 891 1.32 -40.27 18.74
CA TYR A 891 0.63 -41.51 19.08
C TYR A 891 1.23 -42.73 18.38
N TRP A 892 1.47 -42.63 17.07
CA TRP A 892 1.95 -43.76 16.27
C TRP A 892 3.46 -43.97 16.35
N PHE A 893 4.22 -42.88 16.32
CA PHE A 893 5.66 -42.91 16.16
C PHE A 893 6.42 -42.48 17.42
N GLY A 894 5.78 -41.77 18.34
CA GLY A 894 6.37 -41.27 19.58
C GLY A 894 7.07 -39.92 19.44
N ILE A 895 7.08 -39.37 18.23
CA ILE A 895 7.69 -38.10 17.84
C ILE A 895 6.58 -37.22 17.25
N PRO A 896 6.40 -35.95 17.65
CA PRO A 896 7.22 -35.18 18.58
C PRO A 896 7.06 -35.64 20.04
N ASP A 897 8.16 -35.62 20.79
CA ASP A 897 8.23 -36.00 22.22
C ASP A 897 8.27 -34.77 23.15
N GLY A 898 8.34 -33.56 22.59
CA GLY A 898 8.43 -32.30 23.34
C GLY A 898 9.82 -32.03 23.92
N LEU A 899 10.80 -32.91 23.69
CA LEU A 899 12.17 -32.80 24.20
C LEU A 899 13.21 -32.69 23.07
N HIS A 900 13.12 -33.58 22.08
CA HIS A 900 14.03 -33.67 20.94
C HIS A 900 13.37 -33.15 19.67
N VAL A 901 12.08 -33.46 19.50
CA VAL A 901 11.24 -32.92 18.42
C VAL A 901 10.01 -32.30 19.07
N TRP A 902 9.70 -31.07 18.70
CA TRP A 902 8.59 -30.30 19.22
C TRP A 902 7.39 -30.36 18.28
N ALA A 903 6.20 -30.36 18.85
CA ALA A 903 4.95 -30.04 18.18
C ALA A 903 4.80 -28.50 18.12
N GLY A 904 3.63 -28.00 18.52
CA GLY A 904 3.33 -26.58 18.68
C GLY A 904 3.55 -26.04 20.09
N GLU A 905 4.46 -26.60 20.89
CA GLU A 905 4.67 -26.14 22.27
C GLU A 905 5.09 -24.63 22.34
N PRO A 906 4.77 -23.92 23.45
CA PRO A 906 4.81 -22.45 23.54
C PRO A 906 6.19 -21.78 23.51
N HIS A 907 7.29 -22.55 23.55
CA HIS A 907 8.66 -22.01 23.66
C HIS A 907 9.42 -22.13 22.33
N ILE A 908 10.40 -21.22 22.15
CA ILE A 908 11.35 -21.26 21.04
C ILE A 908 12.19 -22.53 21.19
N PRO A 909 12.13 -23.49 20.26
CA PRO A 909 13.18 -24.48 20.17
C PRO A 909 14.45 -23.74 19.77
N ASP A 910 15.61 -24.10 20.34
CA ASP A 910 16.92 -23.54 19.96
C ASP A 910 17.18 -23.64 18.44
N ASP A 911 16.45 -24.51 17.75
CA ASP A 911 16.46 -24.70 16.30
C ASP A 911 15.04 -24.97 15.75
N PRO A 912 14.45 -24.08 14.91
CA PRO A 912 13.10 -24.23 14.35
C PRO A 912 12.95 -25.46 13.44
N ARG A 913 14.04 -26.06 12.96
CA ARG A 913 14.02 -27.31 12.16
C ARG A 913 13.58 -28.53 12.97
N ARG A 914 13.53 -28.42 14.30
CA ARG A 914 13.13 -29.50 15.21
C ARG A 914 11.61 -29.59 15.43
N ARG A 915 10.78 -28.94 14.60
CA ARG A 915 9.31 -28.97 14.69
C ARG A 915 8.67 -30.03 13.80
N CYS A 916 7.61 -30.66 14.27
CA CYS A 916 6.77 -31.58 13.51
C CYS A 916 5.35 -30.98 13.33
N PRO A 917 4.78 -30.93 12.11
CA PRO A 917 5.29 -31.48 10.85
C PRO A 917 6.25 -30.55 10.07
N ALA A 918 6.49 -29.32 10.53
CA ALA A 918 7.19 -28.28 9.76
C ALA A 918 8.57 -28.69 9.21
N GLY A 919 9.43 -29.34 10.01
CA GLY A 919 10.73 -29.85 9.58
C GLY A 919 10.62 -30.87 8.44
N PHE A 920 9.66 -31.79 8.54
CA PHE A 920 9.42 -32.82 7.52
C PHE A 920 8.91 -32.24 6.20
N MET A 921 8.23 -31.09 6.22
CA MET A 921 7.82 -30.40 4.99
C MET A 921 9.02 -29.98 4.13
N PHE A 922 10.09 -29.47 4.74
CA PHE A 922 11.30 -29.08 4.02
C PHE A 922 11.99 -30.29 3.38
N VAL A 923 12.11 -31.40 4.12
CA VAL A 923 12.67 -32.65 3.61
C VAL A 923 11.83 -33.19 2.45
N SER A 924 10.50 -33.18 2.59
CA SER A 924 9.56 -33.67 1.56
C SER A 924 9.72 -32.91 0.25
N ARG A 925 9.85 -31.57 0.32
CA ARG A 925 10.10 -30.72 -0.86
C ARG A 925 11.45 -31.02 -1.52
N HIS A 926 12.49 -31.31 -0.76
CA HIS A 926 13.78 -31.69 -1.34
C HIS A 926 13.70 -33.08 -2.03
N VAL A 927 13.11 -34.08 -1.37
CA VAL A 927 13.11 -35.46 -1.87
C VAL A 927 12.13 -35.66 -3.03
N PHE A 928 10.87 -35.23 -2.88
CA PHE A 928 9.78 -35.64 -3.78
C PHE A 928 9.44 -34.63 -4.88
N ASP A 929 9.95 -33.40 -4.84
CA ASP A 929 9.83 -32.47 -5.96
C ASP A 929 10.73 -32.95 -7.13
N PRO A 930 10.27 -33.04 -8.39
CA PRO A 930 11.14 -33.42 -9.52
C PRO A 930 12.34 -32.50 -9.72
N SER A 931 12.25 -31.23 -9.31
CA SER A 931 13.30 -30.23 -9.50
C SER A 931 13.26 -29.17 -8.39
N PRO A 932 13.61 -29.52 -7.14
CA PRO A 932 13.63 -28.58 -6.03
C PRO A 932 14.65 -27.48 -6.31
N ARG A 933 14.39 -26.29 -5.79
CA ARG A 933 15.36 -25.19 -5.85
C ARG A 933 16.59 -25.53 -4.99
N PRO A 934 17.79 -25.02 -5.33
CA PRO A 934 18.99 -25.24 -4.52
C PRO A 934 18.78 -24.84 -3.05
N GLU A 935 18.15 -23.69 -2.80
CA GLU A 935 17.90 -23.16 -1.45
C GLU A 935 16.93 -24.05 -0.67
N MET A 936 15.87 -24.54 -1.33
CA MET A 936 14.95 -25.50 -0.73
C MET A 936 15.62 -26.85 -0.46
N SER A 937 16.60 -27.23 -1.28
CA SER A 937 17.38 -28.44 -1.07
C SER A 937 18.32 -28.29 0.12
N GLU A 938 19.01 -27.15 0.26
CA GLU A 938 19.85 -26.87 1.44
C GLU A 938 19.05 -26.95 2.74
N LEU A 939 17.86 -26.33 2.77
CA LEU A 939 16.96 -26.38 3.92
C LEU A 939 16.44 -27.80 4.19
N GLY A 940 16.05 -28.53 3.14
CA GLY A 940 15.58 -29.91 3.25
C GLY A 940 16.65 -30.87 3.74
N ILE A 941 17.90 -30.72 3.26
CA ILE A 941 19.06 -31.49 3.72
C ILE A 941 19.32 -31.21 5.20
N ALA A 942 19.41 -29.93 5.58
CA ALA A 942 19.68 -29.54 6.95
C ALA A 942 18.56 -30.00 7.91
N ALA A 943 17.30 -29.83 7.52
CA ALA A 943 16.16 -30.33 8.29
C ALA A 943 16.19 -31.87 8.41
N GLY A 944 16.58 -32.58 7.36
CA GLY A 944 16.67 -34.04 7.35
C GLY A 944 17.74 -34.57 8.32
N HIS A 945 18.93 -33.97 8.32
CA HIS A 945 19.97 -34.31 9.29
C HIS A 945 19.53 -34.09 10.73
N VAL A 946 18.89 -32.94 11.00
CA VAL A 946 18.33 -32.64 12.32
C VAL A 946 17.28 -33.69 12.71
N ILE A 947 16.32 -33.99 11.84
CA ILE A 947 15.28 -35.01 12.09
C ILE A 947 15.90 -36.37 12.40
N LYS A 948 16.93 -36.79 11.64
CA LYS A 948 17.60 -38.08 11.87
C LYS A 948 18.28 -38.11 13.24
N GLU A 949 19.04 -37.08 13.59
CA GLU A 949 19.69 -36.96 14.91
C GLU A 949 18.66 -36.99 16.05
N GLN A 950 17.56 -36.25 15.92
CA GLN A 950 16.54 -36.20 16.97
C GLN A 950 15.79 -37.54 17.09
N THR A 951 15.56 -38.24 15.98
CA THR A 951 14.99 -39.59 15.99
C THR A 951 15.91 -40.57 16.72
N ALA A 952 17.22 -40.48 16.49
CA ALA A 952 18.22 -41.28 17.20
C ALA A 952 18.22 -40.98 18.71
N ALA A 953 18.20 -39.70 19.09
CA ALA A 953 18.17 -39.27 20.50
C ALA A 953 16.89 -39.72 21.21
N TRP A 954 15.74 -39.63 20.53
CA TRP A 954 14.46 -40.13 21.03
C TRP A 954 14.50 -41.64 21.26
N LEU A 955 14.97 -42.43 20.29
CA LEU A 955 15.11 -43.89 20.43
C LEU A 955 16.06 -44.28 21.57
N ALA A 956 17.14 -43.54 21.78
CA ALA A 956 18.11 -43.79 22.84
C ALA A 956 17.55 -43.50 24.25
N THR A 957 16.64 -42.52 24.36
CA THR A 957 16.10 -42.05 25.64
C THR A 957 14.75 -42.68 26.01
N ASN A 958 14.09 -43.37 25.07
CA ASN A 958 12.76 -43.95 25.25
C ASN A 958 12.80 -45.49 25.12
N PRO A 959 12.98 -46.24 26.22
CA PRO A 959 13.06 -47.71 26.17
C PRO A 959 11.72 -48.39 25.87
N THR A 960 10.59 -47.69 26.05
CA THR A 960 9.25 -48.18 25.72
C THR A 960 8.72 -47.39 24.53
N LEU A 961 8.58 -48.06 23.38
CA LEU A 961 8.15 -47.45 22.13
C LEU A 961 6.64 -47.64 21.92
N PRO A 962 5.96 -46.70 21.23
CA PRO A 962 4.59 -46.92 20.75
C PRO A 962 4.47 -48.23 19.94
N PRO A 963 3.32 -48.92 19.95
CA PRO A 963 3.19 -50.23 19.31
C PRO A 963 3.63 -50.27 17.84
N LEU A 964 3.27 -49.25 17.05
CA LEU A 964 3.68 -49.17 15.66
C LEU A 964 5.20 -48.92 15.52
N SER A 965 5.77 -47.97 16.27
CA SER A 965 7.24 -47.81 16.34
C SER A 965 7.95 -49.08 16.76
N ALA A 966 7.46 -49.80 17.78
CA ALA A 966 8.06 -51.06 18.22
C ALA A 966 8.07 -52.11 17.11
N ALA A 967 6.98 -52.23 16.35
CA ALA A 967 6.88 -53.13 15.20
C ALA A 967 7.85 -52.73 14.07
N ILE A 968 7.93 -51.43 13.75
CA ILE A 968 8.85 -50.88 12.73
C ILE A 968 10.30 -51.11 13.14
N VAL A 969 10.65 -50.80 14.39
CA VAL A 969 12.00 -50.98 14.94
C VAL A 969 12.36 -52.47 14.95
N ALA A 970 11.45 -53.35 15.34
CA ALA A 970 11.66 -54.80 15.30
C ALA A 970 11.86 -55.32 13.87
N ALA A 971 11.13 -54.77 12.90
CA ALA A 971 11.27 -55.12 11.48
C ALA A 971 12.58 -54.59 10.86
N ALA A 972 13.07 -53.42 11.28
CA ALA A 972 14.28 -52.80 10.76
C ALA A 972 15.57 -53.34 11.42
N ARG A 973 15.51 -53.76 12.69
CA ARG A 973 16.67 -54.19 13.49
C ARG A 973 17.52 -55.32 12.87
N PRO A 974 16.95 -56.34 12.20
CA PRO A 974 17.75 -57.39 11.54
C PRO A 974 18.68 -56.88 10.44
N PHE A 975 18.43 -55.67 9.92
CA PHE A 975 19.18 -55.06 8.83
C PHE A 975 20.21 -54.03 9.31
N VAL A 976 20.40 -53.89 10.63
CA VAL A 976 21.47 -53.05 11.20
C VAL A 976 22.81 -53.76 10.99
N THR A 977 23.70 -53.11 10.24
CA THR A 977 25.05 -53.61 9.96
C THR A 977 26.09 -52.57 10.38
N PRO A 978 27.39 -52.92 10.49
CA PRO A 978 28.44 -51.92 10.67
C PRO A 978 28.48 -50.85 9.57
N GLN A 979 27.98 -51.18 8.36
CA GLN A 979 27.89 -50.27 7.21
C GLN A 979 26.62 -49.40 7.26
N ASP A 980 25.56 -49.88 7.89
CA ASP A 980 24.27 -49.20 8.06
C ASP A 980 23.84 -49.17 9.55
N PRO A 981 24.60 -48.48 10.42
CA PRO A 981 24.31 -48.46 11.85
C PRO A 981 23.03 -47.68 12.18
N ASP A 982 22.57 -46.81 11.27
CA ASP A 982 21.43 -45.91 11.44
C ASP A 982 20.14 -46.40 10.74
N MET A 983 20.08 -47.69 10.40
CA MET A 983 18.97 -48.29 9.65
C MET A 983 17.61 -48.08 10.32
N VAL A 984 17.56 -48.15 11.65
CA VAL A 984 16.32 -48.00 12.42
C VAL A 984 15.84 -46.55 12.38
N GLU A 985 16.76 -45.62 12.61
CA GLU A 985 16.55 -44.18 12.67
C GLU A 985 16.02 -43.64 11.33
N ARG A 986 16.74 -43.96 10.23
CA ARG A 986 16.36 -43.49 8.88
C ARG A 986 15.07 -44.12 8.37
N THR A 987 14.78 -45.37 8.77
CA THR A 987 13.51 -46.04 8.44
C THR A 987 12.35 -45.35 9.12
N LEU A 988 12.44 -45.09 10.43
CA LEU A 988 11.38 -44.42 11.18
C LEU A 988 11.15 -42.99 10.68
N ALA A 989 12.24 -42.22 10.49
CA ALA A 989 12.16 -40.87 9.92
C ALA A 989 11.56 -40.86 8.50
N GLY A 990 11.92 -41.83 7.66
CA GLY A 990 11.38 -41.98 6.30
C GLY A 990 9.88 -42.28 6.27
N ILE A 991 9.37 -43.08 7.20
CA ILE A 991 7.93 -43.36 7.31
C ILE A 991 7.16 -42.11 7.72
N ILE A 992 7.65 -41.36 8.71
CA ILE A 992 7.04 -40.08 9.12
C ILE A 992 7.07 -39.07 7.97
N LEU A 993 8.19 -39.01 7.22
CA LEU A 993 8.35 -38.17 6.04
C LEU A 993 7.31 -38.49 4.94
N GLY A 994 6.97 -39.76 4.76
CA GLY A 994 5.93 -40.18 3.82
C GLY A 994 4.51 -39.84 4.30
N PHE A 995 4.29 -39.84 5.62
CA PHE A 995 2.97 -39.61 6.22
C PHE A 995 2.64 -38.12 6.42
N ALA A 996 3.38 -37.39 7.26
CA ALA A 996 2.93 -36.11 7.79
C ALA A 996 2.79 -35.00 6.72
N PRO A 997 3.78 -34.80 5.81
CA PRO A 997 3.65 -33.82 4.72
C PRO A 997 2.52 -34.12 3.74
N THR A 998 2.33 -35.41 3.42
CA THR A 998 1.31 -35.87 2.47
C THR A 998 -0.10 -35.64 3.01
N VAL A 999 -0.33 -35.97 4.28
CA VAL A 999 -1.64 -35.75 4.90
C VAL A 999 -1.91 -34.26 5.09
N LEU A 1000 -0.93 -33.47 5.54
CA LEU A 1000 -1.09 -32.02 5.66
C LEU A 1000 -1.46 -31.38 4.32
N GLY A 1001 -0.72 -31.73 3.25
CA GLY A 1001 -1.02 -31.26 1.90
C GLY A 1001 -2.43 -31.62 1.45
N ASN A 1002 -2.88 -32.85 1.72
CA ASN A 1002 -4.24 -33.27 1.36
C ASN A 1002 -5.33 -32.63 2.21
N VAL A 1003 -5.09 -32.33 3.49
CA VAL A 1003 -6.04 -31.55 4.31
C VAL A 1003 -6.21 -30.15 3.70
N LEU A 1004 -5.10 -29.44 3.47
CA LEU A 1004 -5.13 -28.08 2.92
C LEU A 1004 -5.80 -28.02 1.55
N MET A 1005 -5.47 -28.97 0.66
CA MET A 1005 -6.03 -29.00 -0.69
C MET A 1005 -7.48 -29.49 -0.72
N SER A 1006 -7.79 -30.57 -0.02
CA SER A 1006 -9.14 -31.16 -0.03
C SER A 1006 -10.13 -30.30 0.74
N PHE A 1007 -9.81 -29.91 1.97
CA PHE A 1007 -10.71 -29.11 2.79
C PHE A 1007 -10.83 -27.70 2.19
N GLY A 1008 -9.71 -27.12 1.74
CA GLY A 1008 -9.75 -25.85 1.02
C GLY A 1008 -10.60 -25.89 -0.24
N THR A 1009 -10.62 -27.01 -0.97
CA THR A 1009 -11.51 -27.19 -2.13
C THR A 1009 -12.98 -27.32 -1.70
N LEU A 1010 -13.28 -28.07 -0.63
CA LEU A 1010 -14.64 -28.17 -0.09
C LEU A 1010 -15.17 -26.79 0.36
N VAL A 1011 -14.32 -25.98 1.00
CA VAL A 1011 -14.67 -24.61 1.42
C VAL A 1011 -14.87 -23.72 0.20
N ALA A 1012 -13.95 -23.74 -0.77
CA ALA A 1012 -14.04 -22.90 -1.97
C ALA A 1012 -15.27 -23.22 -2.84
N LEU A 1013 -15.63 -24.50 -2.96
CA LEU A 1013 -16.80 -24.95 -3.72
C LEU A 1013 -18.11 -24.88 -2.93
N LYS A 1014 -18.05 -24.49 -1.66
CA LYS A 1014 -19.18 -24.50 -0.71
C LYS A 1014 -19.73 -25.89 -0.37
N ASP A 1015 -19.05 -26.95 -0.78
CA ASP A 1015 -19.41 -28.33 -0.47
C ASP A 1015 -19.27 -28.64 1.03
N PHE A 1016 -18.39 -27.95 1.77
CA PHE A 1016 -18.25 -28.12 3.22
C PHE A 1016 -19.59 -27.91 3.98
N TRP A 1017 -20.36 -26.88 3.62
CA TRP A 1017 -21.65 -26.60 4.28
C TRP A 1017 -22.74 -27.61 3.91
N SER A 1018 -22.69 -28.13 2.68
CA SER A 1018 -23.53 -29.27 2.28
C SER A 1018 -23.24 -30.49 3.16
N LEU A 1019 -21.96 -30.77 3.42
CA LEU A 1019 -21.56 -31.83 4.34
C LEU A 1019 -22.00 -31.55 5.77
N GLN A 1020 -21.86 -30.30 6.27
CA GLN A 1020 -22.31 -29.93 7.61
C GLN A 1020 -23.83 -30.12 7.80
N ALA A 1021 -24.63 -29.81 6.78
CA ALA A 1021 -26.07 -30.03 6.82
C ALA A 1021 -26.43 -31.52 6.86
N LEU A 1022 -25.69 -32.35 6.12
CA LEU A 1022 -25.95 -33.79 5.94
C LEU A 1022 -25.28 -34.67 7.02
N TRP A 1023 -24.20 -34.22 7.66
CA TRP A 1023 -23.40 -35.03 8.56
C TRP A 1023 -24.16 -35.38 9.83
N ARG A 1024 -24.37 -36.67 10.06
CA ARG A 1024 -25.00 -37.24 11.25
C ARG A 1024 -24.20 -38.49 11.64
N PRO A 1025 -23.25 -38.41 12.60
CA PRO A 1025 -22.36 -39.54 12.89
C PRO A 1025 -23.10 -40.76 13.42
N GLY A 1026 -24.22 -40.58 14.14
CA GLY A 1026 -25.00 -41.68 14.69
C GLY A 1026 -24.19 -42.58 15.65
N PRO A 1027 -24.63 -43.81 15.91
CA PRO A 1027 -23.93 -44.77 16.78
C PRO A 1027 -22.72 -45.43 16.11
N GLU A 1028 -22.63 -45.39 14.78
CA GLU A 1028 -21.55 -45.99 13.97
C GLU A 1028 -20.85 -44.92 13.10
N PRO A 1029 -20.04 -44.01 13.70
CA PRO A 1029 -19.54 -42.81 13.03
C PRO A 1029 -18.65 -43.10 11.82
N PHE A 1030 -17.89 -44.20 11.85
CA PHE A 1030 -17.06 -44.58 10.71
C PHE A 1030 -17.89 -45.03 9.51
N ALA A 1031 -18.96 -45.81 9.72
CA ALA A 1031 -19.85 -46.21 8.64
C ALA A 1031 -20.57 -45.00 8.01
N ALA A 1032 -20.98 -44.02 8.83
CA ALA A 1032 -21.52 -42.76 8.34
C ALA A 1032 -20.48 -41.97 7.52
N SER A 1033 -19.21 -41.93 7.97
CA SER A 1033 -18.11 -41.29 7.25
C SER A 1033 -17.86 -41.92 5.88
N GLN A 1034 -17.87 -43.26 5.80
CA GLN A 1034 -17.74 -44.00 4.55
C GLN A 1034 -18.82 -43.63 3.52
N ALA A 1035 -20.06 -43.48 3.98
CA ALA A 1035 -21.20 -43.17 3.13
C ALA A 1035 -21.17 -41.73 2.58
N LEU A 1036 -20.58 -40.77 3.31
CA LEU A 1036 -20.67 -39.35 2.98
C LEU A 1036 -19.29 -38.67 2.86
N LEU A 1037 -18.52 -38.60 3.94
CA LEU A 1037 -17.28 -37.81 4.01
C LEU A 1037 -16.20 -38.39 3.09
N ARG A 1038 -16.05 -39.72 3.05
CA ARG A 1038 -15.10 -40.39 2.16
C ARG A 1038 -15.39 -40.08 0.70
N GLN A 1039 -16.65 -40.07 0.28
CA GLN A 1039 -17.03 -39.78 -1.11
C GLN A 1039 -16.65 -38.36 -1.51
N ALA A 1040 -16.89 -37.38 -0.61
CA ALA A 1040 -16.52 -36.00 -0.83
C ALA A 1040 -14.99 -35.82 -0.91
N LEU A 1041 -14.24 -36.47 -0.01
CA LEU A 1041 -12.78 -36.43 0.00
C LEU A 1041 -12.17 -37.10 -1.25
N VAL A 1042 -12.71 -38.25 -1.67
CA VAL A 1042 -12.28 -38.92 -2.92
C VAL A 1042 -12.47 -38.00 -4.12
N LYS A 1043 -13.61 -37.29 -4.20
CA LYS A 1043 -13.88 -36.31 -5.26
C LYS A 1043 -12.83 -35.19 -5.26
N THR A 1044 -12.44 -34.65 -4.10
CA THR A 1044 -11.42 -33.60 -4.05
C THR A 1044 -10.02 -34.12 -4.34
N LEU A 1045 -9.67 -35.34 -3.89
CA LEU A 1045 -8.39 -35.99 -4.18
C LEU A 1045 -8.18 -36.24 -5.68
N ILE A 1046 -9.24 -36.57 -6.41
CA ILE A 1046 -9.20 -36.74 -7.88
C ILE A 1046 -8.86 -35.41 -8.57
N VAL A 1047 -9.37 -34.29 -8.06
CA VAL A 1047 -9.22 -32.97 -8.71
C VAL A 1047 -7.92 -32.26 -8.29
N LYS A 1048 -7.54 -32.33 -7.01
CA LYS A 1048 -6.42 -31.57 -6.40
C LYS A 1048 -5.63 -32.36 -5.35
N GLY A 1049 -5.49 -33.68 -5.52
CA GLY A 1049 -4.73 -34.52 -4.59
C GLY A 1049 -3.27 -34.12 -4.45
N ALA A 1050 -2.71 -34.34 -3.26
CA ALA A 1050 -1.30 -34.15 -2.95
C ALA A 1050 -0.62 -35.52 -2.72
N PRO A 1051 0.52 -35.84 -3.36
CA PRO A 1051 1.21 -35.01 -4.36
C PRO A 1051 0.46 -34.98 -5.70
N ALA A 1052 0.54 -33.86 -6.42
CA ALA A 1052 -0.07 -33.74 -7.75
C ALA A 1052 0.70 -34.55 -8.83
N MET A 1053 1.98 -34.78 -8.59
CA MET A 1053 2.88 -35.53 -9.45
C MET A 1053 3.98 -36.21 -8.64
N VAL A 1054 4.53 -37.29 -9.17
CA VAL A 1054 5.70 -37.99 -8.64
C VAL A 1054 6.77 -38.09 -9.74
N TRP A 1055 7.99 -38.52 -9.41
CA TRP A 1055 9.01 -38.69 -10.44
C TRP A 1055 9.83 -39.98 -10.28
N ARG A 1056 10.47 -40.38 -11.39
CA ARG A 1056 11.34 -41.54 -11.53
C ARG A 1056 12.58 -41.18 -12.33
N VAL A 1057 13.56 -42.08 -12.37
CA VAL A 1057 14.73 -42.00 -13.25
C VAL A 1057 14.73 -43.21 -14.17
N ALA A 1058 14.98 -43.02 -15.46
CA ALA A 1058 15.14 -44.13 -16.39
C ALA A 1058 16.35 -44.99 -15.99
N ALA A 1059 16.12 -46.25 -15.61
CA ALA A 1059 17.16 -47.17 -15.13
C ALA A 1059 18.02 -47.76 -16.27
N SER A 1060 17.40 -47.87 -17.44
CA SER A 1060 17.98 -48.37 -18.70
C SER A 1060 17.50 -47.51 -19.87
N ASN A 1061 18.14 -47.62 -21.03
CA ASN A 1061 17.60 -47.03 -22.25
C ASN A 1061 16.30 -47.77 -22.58
N THR A 1062 15.20 -47.04 -22.64
CA THR A 1062 13.85 -47.61 -22.75
C THR A 1062 12.98 -46.80 -23.71
N GLU A 1063 11.73 -47.21 -23.91
CA GLU A 1063 10.76 -46.53 -24.75
C GLU A 1063 9.41 -46.46 -24.00
N LEU A 1064 8.70 -45.33 -24.07
CA LEU A 1064 7.37 -45.17 -23.47
C LEU A 1064 6.47 -44.42 -24.46
N ALA A 1065 5.33 -45.01 -24.81
CA ALA A 1065 4.39 -44.46 -25.81
C ALA A 1065 5.07 -44.01 -27.13
N GLY A 1066 6.05 -44.78 -27.62
CA GLY A 1066 6.80 -44.46 -28.85
C GLY A 1066 7.97 -43.50 -28.68
N LEU A 1067 8.14 -42.90 -27.49
CA LEU A 1067 9.25 -42.00 -27.18
C LEU A 1067 10.42 -42.77 -26.56
N LYS A 1068 11.61 -42.67 -27.16
CA LYS A 1068 12.85 -43.23 -26.59
C LYS A 1068 13.34 -42.38 -25.42
N ILE A 1069 13.68 -43.03 -24.31
CA ILE A 1069 14.13 -42.40 -23.07
C ILE A 1069 15.50 -42.97 -22.69
N ASP A 1070 16.50 -42.10 -22.64
CA ASP A 1070 17.86 -42.47 -22.26
C ASP A 1070 17.98 -42.76 -20.75
N LYS A 1071 18.85 -43.69 -20.40
CA LYS A 1071 19.22 -43.99 -19.02
C LYS A 1071 19.64 -42.70 -18.28
N GLY A 1072 19.11 -42.51 -17.07
CA GLY A 1072 19.38 -41.36 -16.22
C GLY A 1072 18.46 -40.16 -16.45
N ARG A 1073 17.58 -40.18 -17.46
CA ARG A 1073 16.59 -39.11 -17.66
C ARG A 1073 15.54 -39.13 -16.55
N VAL A 1074 15.16 -37.94 -16.07
CA VAL A 1074 14.07 -37.74 -15.12
C VAL A 1074 12.74 -37.91 -15.85
N VAL A 1075 11.85 -38.72 -15.27
CA VAL A 1075 10.50 -38.99 -15.77
C VAL A 1075 9.51 -38.43 -14.75
N VAL A 1076 8.72 -37.42 -15.15
CA VAL A 1076 7.77 -36.71 -14.29
C VAL A 1076 6.36 -37.24 -14.57
N VAL A 1077 5.73 -37.81 -13.56
CA VAL A 1077 4.49 -38.59 -13.67
C VAL A 1077 3.34 -37.76 -13.09
N GLY A 1078 2.47 -37.25 -13.95
CA GLY A 1078 1.35 -36.38 -13.59
C GLY A 1078 0.15 -37.14 -13.05
N LEU A 1079 0.09 -37.38 -11.73
CA LEU A 1079 -1.02 -38.10 -11.09
C LEU A 1079 -2.37 -37.39 -11.30
N VAL A 1080 -2.44 -36.07 -11.08
CA VAL A 1080 -3.68 -35.30 -11.33
C VAL A 1080 -4.07 -35.25 -12.81
N SER A 1081 -3.10 -35.40 -13.73
CA SER A 1081 -3.39 -35.52 -15.16
C SER A 1081 -4.10 -36.82 -15.48
N ALA A 1082 -3.57 -37.95 -14.97
CA ALA A 1082 -4.19 -39.27 -15.13
C ALA A 1082 -5.57 -39.33 -14.46
N LEU A 1083 -5.72 -38.77 -13.26
CA LEU A 1083 -6.99 -38.70 -12.52
C LEU A 1083 -8.06 -37.88 -13.25
N ALA A 1084 -7.66 -36.84 -13.99
CA ALA A 1084 -8.56 -36.04 -14.81
C ALA A 1084 -9.04 -36.78 -16.07
N GLU A 1085 -8.25 -37.73 -16.58
CA GLU A 1085 -8.61 -38.59 -17.72
C GLU A 1085 -9.47 -39.78 -17.27
N HIS A 1086 -8.99 -40.53 -16.27
CA HIS A 1086 -9.68 -41.68 -15.67
C HIS A 1086 -9.73 -41.56 -14.14
N PRO A 1087 -10.87 -41.15 -13.56
CA PRO A 1087 -11.02 -40.98 -12.12
C PRO A 1087 -10.86 -42.29 -11.33
N ASN A 1088 -9.69 -42.49 -10.72
CA ASN A 1088 -9.42 -43.58 -9.78
C ASN A 1088 -8.52 -43.08 -8.65
N HIS A 1089 -9.08 -42.86 -7.46
CA HIS A 1089 -8.34 -42.28 -6.33
C HIS A 1089 -7.13 -43.11 -5.90
N LEU A 1090 -7.07 -44.40 -6.22
CA LEU A 1090 -5.87 -45.22 -5.93
C LEU A 1090 -4.64 -44.73 -6.68
N THR A 1091 -4.79 -44.10 -7.84
CA THR A 1091 -3.70 -43.47 -8.60
C THR A 1091 -3.05 -42.33 -7.80
N ALA A 1092 -3.81 -41.58 -6.99
CA ALA A 1092 -3.27 -40.56 -6.10
C ALA A 1092 -2.32 -41.15 -5.03
N PHE A 1093 -2.44 -42.45 -4.75
CA PHE A 1093 -1.64 -43.20 -3.80
C PHE A 1093 -0.65 -44.18 -4.47
N GLY A 1094 -0.34 -43.97 -5.76
CA GLY A 1094 0.63 -44.77 -6.49
C GLY A 1094 0.11 -46.10 -7.05
N GLY A 1095 -1.19 -46.39 -6.95
CA GLY A 1095 -1.83 -47.55 -7.56
C GLY A 1095 -2.45 -48.58 -6.59
N PRO A 1096 -2.82 -49.78 -7.08
CA PRO A 1096 -3.31 -50.89 -6.26
C PRO A 1096 -2.21 -51.47 -5.35
N ARG A 1097 -2.60 -52.09 -4.23
CA ARG A 1097 -1.69 -52.67 -3.21
C ARG A 1097 -1.89 -54.18 -3.08
N PRO A 1098 -0.88 -54.95 -2.61
CA PRO A 1098 -1.05 -56.37 -2.34
C PRO A 1098 -2.24 -56.63 -1.38
N PRO A 1099 -3.01 -57.72 -1.56
CA PRO A 1099 -2.79 -58.84 -2.46
C PRO A 1099 -3.42 -58.67 -3.86
N ALA A 1100 -3.74 -57.43 -4.31
CA ALA A 1100 -4.26 -57.21 -5.66
C ALA A 1100 -3.30 -57.79 -6.71
N ALA A 1101 -3.84 -58.49 -7.70
CA ALA A 1101 -3.04 -59.15 -8.75
C ALA A 1101 -2.22 -58.16 -9.61
N ASN A 1102 -2.62 -56.88 -9.63
CA ASN A 1102 -1.96 -55.77 -10.29
C ASN A 1102 -1.40 -54.74 -9.29
N ALA A 1103 -0.89 -55.19 -8.15
CA ALA A 1103 -0.27 -54.30 -7.16
C ALA A 1103 0.97 -53.59 -7.74
N THR A 1104 1.13 -52.32 -7.40
CA THR A 1104 2.35 -51.56 -7.72
C THR A 1104 3.34 -51.65 -6.55
N VAL A 1105 4.63 -51.78 -6.88
CA VAL A 1105 5.71 -51.98 -5.89
C VAL A 1105 5.76 -50.84 -4.88
N HIS A 1106 5.63 -49.61 -5.37
CA HIS A 1106 5.78 -48.35 -4.60
C HIS A 1106 4.44 -47.71 -4.23
N ALA A 1107 3.34 -48.46 -4.22
CA ALA A 1107 2.06 -47.94 -3.71
C ALA A 1107 2.19 -47.53 -2.24
N CYS A 1108 1.54 -46.42 -1.87
CA CYS A 1108 1.55 -45.92 -0.51
C CYS A 1108 1.01 -46.97 0.48
N SER A 1109 1.89 -47.48 1.35
CA SER A 1109 1.52 -48.46 2.38
C SER A 1109 0.66 -47.87 3.50
N GLY A 1110 0.70 -46.55 3.69
CA GLY A 1110 -0.13 -45.80 4.64
C GLY A 1110 -1.51 -45.39 4.13
N TYR A 1111 -2.02 -45.97 3.03
CA TYR A 1111 -3.31 -45.59 2.42
C TYR A 1111 -4.49 -45.59 3.42
N ASN A 1112 -4.65 -46.66 4.20
CA ASN A 1112 -5.74 -46.77 5.18
C ASN A 1112 -5.61 -45.73 6.29
N ILE A 1113 -4.38 -45.50 6.77
CA ILE A 1113 -4.06 -44.49 7.78
C ILE A 1113 -4.42 -43.10 7.24
N GLY A 1114 -3.91 -42.72 6.06
CA GLY A 1114 -4.15 -41.42 5.44
C GLY A 1114 -5.63 -41.14 5.18
N MET A 1115 -6.36 -42.11 4.61
CA MET A 1115 -7.80 -41.97 4.35
C MET A 1115 -8.63 -41.89 5.64
N GLY A 1116 -8.27 -42.66 6.67
CA GLY A 1116 -8.91 -42.58 7.98
C GLY A 1116 -8.68 -41.21 8.63
N VAL A 1117 -7.45 -40.70 8.57
CA VAL A 1117 -7.09 -39.38 9.14
C VAL A 1117 -7.85 -38.25 8.46
N LEU A 1118 -7.87 -38.20 7.11
CA LEU A 1118 -8.60 -37.16 6.39
C LEU A 1118 -10.10 -37.13 6.75
N GLN A 1119 -10.71 -38.31 6.86
CA GLN A 1119 -12.11 -38.46 7.28
C GLN A 1119 -12.33 -38.04 8.73
N GLY A 1120 -11.46 -38.46 9.65
CA GLY A 1120 -11.60 -38.19 11.08
C GLY A 1120 -11.46 -36.71 11.40
N LEU A 1121 -10.48 -36.04 10.79
CA LEU A 1121 -10.28 -34.59 10.94
C LEU A 1121 -11.46 -33.79 10.35
N LEU A 1122 -11.98 -34.19 9.19
CA LEU A 1122 -13.16 -33.54 8.62
C LEU A 1122 -14.40 -33.76 9.49
N ALA A 1123 -14.61 -34.98 10.01
CA ALA A 1123 -15.70 -35.28 10.92
C ALA A 1123 -15.62 -34.43 12.21
N ALA A 1124 -14.43 -34.28 12.79
CA ALA A 1124 -14.21 -33.45 13.97
C ALA A 1124 -14.59 -31.98 13.72
N LEU A 1125 -14.22 -31.41 12.56
CA LEU A 1125 -14.65 -30.05 12.18
C LEU A 1125 -16.17 -29.94 12.07
N LEU A 1126 -16.82 -30.89 11.38
CA LEU A 1126 -18.28 -30.88 11.18
C LEU A 1126 -19.07 -31.11 12.48
N GLU A 1127 -18.45 -31.74 13.48
CA GLU A 1127 -19.04 -32.01 14.80
C GLU A 1127 -18.83 -30.88 15.80
N ALA A 1128 -17.86 -29.99 15.57
CA ALA A 1128 -17.58 -28.87 16.47
C ALA A 1128 -18.79 -27.92 16.59
N GLY A 1129 -19.62 -27.84 15.55
CA GLY A 1129 -20.79 -26.99 15.49
C GLY A 1129 -20.85 -26.20 14.18
N PRO A 1130 -21.72 -25.18 14.09
CA PRO A 1130 -21.90 -24.41 12.86
C PRO A 1130 -20.64 -23.60 12.53
N MET A 1131 -19.96 -24.00 11.46
CA MET A 1131 -18.87 -23.23 10.84
C MET A 1131 -19.39 -22.43 9.65
N ARG A 1132 -18.82 -21.23 9.46
CA ARG A 1132 -19.17 -20.25 8.43
C ARG A 1132 -17.98 -19.92 7.53
N PRO A 1133 -18.23 -19.54 6.26
CA PRO A 1133 -17.17 -19.12 5.35
C PRO A 1133 -16.43 -17.91 5.90
N THR A 1134 -15.11 -17.94 5.80
CA THR A 1134 -14.31 -16.73 5.69
C THR A 1134 -13.96 -16.51 4.21
N ALA A 1135 -13.35 -15.39 3.85
CA ALA A 1135 -12.80 -15.25 2.48
C ALA A 1135 -11.37 -15.79 2.31
N SER A 1136 -10.82 -16.46 3.33
CA SER A 1136 -9.71 -17.40 3.16
C SER A 1136 -10.26 -18.82 2.95
N PRO A 1137 -9.82 -19.57 1.92
CA PRO A 1137 -10.23 -20.95 1.73
C PRO A 1137 -9.65 -21.90 2.80
N VAL A 1138 -8.72 -21.42 3.62
CA VAL A 1138 -8.09 -22.19 4.71
C VAL A 1138 -8.50 -21.70 6.10
N ALA A 1139 -9.53 -20.86 6.21
CA ALA A 1139 -10.04 -20.43 7.50
C ALA A 1139 -11.56 -20.51 7.56
N LEU A 1140 -12.08 -20.93 8.71
CA LEU A 1140 -13.51 -21.05 9.01
C LEU A 1140 -13.83 -20.27 10.27
N THR A 1141 -14.99 -19.60 10.31
CA THR A 1141 -15.49 -19.00 11.56
C THR A 1141 -16.39 -20.00 12.27
N TRP A 1142 -16.05 -20.38 13.49
CA TRP A 1142 -16.81 -21.30 14.32
C TRP A 1142 -17.61 -20.53 15.39
N GLN A 1143 -18.94 -20.69 15.41
CA GLN A 1143 -19.77 -20.09 16.44
C GLN A 1143 -19.80 -20.97 17.69
N LEU A 1144 -19.43 -20.39 18.84
CA LEU A 1144 -19.27 -21.08 20.12
C LEU A 1144 -20.55 -21.02 20.97
N ARG A 1145 -21.39 -20.01 20.76
CA ARG A 1145 -22.74 -19.94 21.34
C ARG A 1145 -23.73 -20.53 20.36
N THR A 1146 -24.44 -21.58 20.82
CA THR A 1146 -25.61 -22.14 20.14
C THR A 1146 -26.88 -21.70 20.83
#